data_AF-A0A834ZQP0-F1
#
_entry.id   AF-A0A834ZQP0-F1
#
_cell.length_a   1.000
_cell.length_b   1.000
_cell.length_c   1.000
_cell.angle_alpha   90.00
_cell.angle_beta   90.00
_cell.angle_gamma   90.00
#
_symmetry.space_group_name_H-M   'P 1'
#
loop_
_entity.id
_entity.type
_entity.pdbx_description
1 polymer ?
#
loop_
_entity_poly.entity_id
_entity_poly.type
_entity_poly.pdbx_seq_one_letter_code
_entity_poly.pdbx_strand_id
1 'polypeptide(L)'
;MNLVWLLQLSVLYFGVLTEGVSTPEDVNIGAIFTFGTINGRVAKIAMEAAVKDVNSNSSVLGGRKLAISMHDSNYSGFLSIIGDNLILVPIPLLVTALQYMENDTVAIIGPQNSVMAHVLSHLANELQVPLLSFTALDPTLSALQYPFFVQTAPNDLFQMSAIAEMVSYYGWREVIAVFTDDDHGRNGIASLGDILAERRCKISYKAALPPETEVTRGGITDILVKVAMMESRVIVLHTYSKSGLLVFDVAHYLGMMESGYAWITTTWLSTVLDSTPPLPLVTANSIQGVLTLRPHTPDSERKRAFISRWSQLSGGSIGLNPYGLYAYDTVWMIAHAVRTFFDQGGTISFSNDSRLNDVVGGTLHFEAMSIFDGGKQLLNNILQTNMRGLTGPIRFNADKSLYYPAYDVINVIGSGFRQIGYWSNYSGLSVVPPETLYAKPPNRSSSNQKLHNVIWPGETTKKPRGWVFPNNGRQLRIGVPNRVSYQEFVSQVSGTDMIKGYCIDVFLAAINLLPYGVPYRFITYGDGLKNPSYTKLVNMITSNVFDAAVGDIAIVTNRTKIVDFTQPYIESGLVVVAPVKKLNSSAWAFLRPFTPMMWCVTAAFFLLVGAVVWILEHRLNDEFRGPPKKQFVTIL
;
A
#
# COMPACT_ATOMS: atom_id res chain seq x y z
N MET A 1 -76.90 53.00 -52.27
CA MET A 1 -76.46 53.96 -51.23
C MET A 1 -76.24 53.17 -49.95
N ASN A 2 -74.99 52.81 -49.65
CA ASN A 2 -74.08 53.54 -48.74
C ASN A 2 -74.55 53.42 -47.28
N LEU A 3 -73.73 53.13 -46.27
CA LEU A 3 -72.32 52.75 -46.11
C LEU A 3 -72.20 52.68 -44.56
N VAL A 4 -71.56 51.64 -44.01
CA VAL A 4 -70.64 51.69 -42.85
C VAL A 4 -71.19 52.16 -41.47
N TRP A 5 -70.96 51.56 -40.30
CA TRP A 5 -70.28 50.35 -39.77
C TRP A 5 -70.45 50.40 -38.22
N LEU A 6 -70.15 49.27 -37.56
CA LEU A 6 -69.50 49.12 -36.25
C LEU A 6 -70.27 49.20 -34.92
N LEU A 7 -70.00 48.14 -34.14
CA LEU A 7 -69.70 48.10 -32.70
C LEU A 7 -70.89 48.09 -31.72
N GLN A 8 -71.30 46.88 -31.30
CA GLN A 8 -70.82 46.24 -30.06
C GLN A 8 -71.75 45.08 -29.69
N LEU A 9 -71.23 43.85 -29.85
CA LEU A 9 -71.85 42.62 -29.40
C LEU A 9 -70.96 42.09 -28.27
N SER A 10 -71.44 42.17 -27.04
CA SER A 10 -70.77 41.66 -25.86
C SER A 10 -71.73 40.82 -25.01
N VAL A 11 -71.18 39.67 -24.62
CA VAL A 11 -71.44 38.83 -23.45
C VAL A 11 -72.58 37.79 -23.50
N LEU A 12 -72.13 36.56 -23.22
CA LEU A 12 -72.79 35.41 -22.56
C LEU A 12 -73.16 34.22 -23.47
N TYR A 13 -72.14 33.44 -23.81
CA TYR A 13 -72.29 31.99 -23.98
C TYR A 13 -71.47 31.30 -22.88
N PHE A 14 -72.16 30.63 -21.96
CA PHE A 14 -71.60 29.73 -20.97
C PHE A 14 -71.10 28.46 -21.66
N GLY A 15 -69.79 28.28 -21.72
CA GLY A 15 -69.14 27.02 -22.09
C GLY A 15 -68.43 26.44 -20.87
N VAL A 16 -68.95 25.34 -20.34
CA VAL A 16 -68.27 24.48 -19.36
C VAL A 16 -67.08 23.84 -20.08
N LEU A 17 -65.88 24.37 -19.86
CA LEU A 17 -64.63 23.69 -20.15
C LEU A 17 -64.29 22.82 -18.95
N THR A 18 -64.56 21.52 -19.09
CA THR A 18 -63.98 20.48 -18.24
C THR A 18 -62.46 20.62 -18.23
N GLU A 19 -61.91 20.62 -17.02
CA GLU A 19 -60.49 20.64 -16.70
C GLU A 19 -59.68 19.80 -17.69
N GLY A 20 -58.76 20.47 -18.39
CA GLY A 20 -57.73 19.78 -19.14
C GLY A 20 -56.92 18.95 -18.15
N VAL A 21 -57.04 17.62 -18.26
CA VAL A 21 -56.10 16.68 -17.66
C VAL A 21 -54.73 17.07 -18.21
N SER A 22 -53.92 17.74 -17.38
CA SER A 22 -52.54 18.03 -17.70
C SER A 22 -51.84 16.70 -17.96
N THR A 23 -51.30 16.55 -19.16
CA THR A 23 -50.41 15.45 -19.48
C THR A 23 -49.26 15.46 -18.47
N PRO A 24 -48.90 14.32 -17.86
CA PRO A 24 -47.87 14.32 -16.83
C PRO A 24 -46.56 14.82 -17.44
N GLU A 25 -45.96 15.88 -16.87
CA GLU A 25 -44.67 16.40 -17.32
C GLU A 25 -43.62 15.28 -17.34
N ASP A 26 -42.94 15.14 -18.49
CA ASP A 26 -41.83 14.21 -18.65
C ASP A 26 -40.67 14.64 -17.74
N VAL A 27 -40.03 13.67 -17.08
CA VAL A 27 -38.92 13.92 -16.14
C VAL A 27 -37.61 13.93 -16.92
N ASN A 28 -36.92 15.07 -16.94
CA ASN A 28 -35.65 15.22 -17.66
C ASN A 28 -34.45 15.07 -16.73
N ILE A 29 -33.53 14.17 -17.07
CA ILE A 29 -32.22 14.03 -16.40
C ILE A 29 -31.08 14.20 -17.41
N GLY A 30 -29.97 14.78 -16.96
CA GLY A 30 -28.75 14.94 -17.76
C GLY A 30 -27.73 13.84 -17.49
N ALA A 31 -26.86 13.55 -18.45
CA ALA A 31 -25.68 12.72 -18.24
C ALA A 31 -24.45 13.24 -18.98
N ILE A 32 -23.33 13.37 -18.28
CA ILE A 32 -22.07 13.91 -18.80
C ILE A 32 -20.96 12.86 -18.60
N PHE A 33 -20.52 12.23 -19.68
CA PHE A 33 -19.49 11.18 -19.64
C PHE A 33 -18.57 11.25 -20.84
N THR A 34 -17.43 10.57 -20.76
CA THR A 34 -16.52 10.42 -21.90
C THR A 34 -16.81 9.11 -22.62
N PHE A 35 -17.69 9.14 -23.61
CA PHE A 35 -18.17 7.93 -24.28
C PHE A 35 -17.13 7.25 -25.18
N GLY A 36 -15.97 7.87 -25.40
CA GLY A 36 -14.80 7.20 -26.02
C GLY A 36 -14.08 6.19 -25.11
N THR A 37 -14.26 6.25 -23.79
CA THR A 37 -13.58 5.36 -22.83
C THR A 37 -14.34 4.04 -22.61
N ILE A 38 -13.66 3.02 -22.04
CA ILE A 38 -14.30 1.75 -21.68
C ILE A 38 -15.53 1.97 -20.78
N ASN A 39 -15.36 2.70 -19.67
CA ASN A 39 -16.44 2.96 -18.72
C ASN A 39 -17.55 3.81 -19.34
N GLY A 40 -17.22 4.83 -20.15
CA GLY A 40 -18.21 5.66 -20.82
C GLY A 40 -19.05 4.88 -21.83
N ARG A 41 -18.43 4.04 -22.67
CA ARG A 41 -19.17 3.18 -23.63
C ARG A 41 -20.16 2.25 -22.92
N VAL A 42 -19.69 1.58 -21.87
CA VAL A 42 -20.53 0.67 -21.07
C VAL A 42 -21.64 1.45 -20.36
N ALA A 43 -21.34 2.60 -19.75
CA ALA A 43 -22.29 3.44 -19.07
C ALA A 43 -23.41 3.93 -20.01
N LYS A 44 -23.07 4.38 -21.23
CA LYS A 44 -24.04 4.84 -22.22
C LYS A 44 -25.11 3.79 -22.50
N ILE A 45 -24.67 2.59 -22.89
CA ILE A 45 -25.55 1.46 -23.22
C ILE A 45 -26.41 1.08 -22.00
N ALA A 46 -25.81 1.05 -20.81
CA ALA A 46 -26.51 0.69 -19.58
C ALA A 46 -27.57 1.73 -19.18
N MET A 47 -27.28 3.02 -19.29
CA MET A 47 -28.23 4.10 -19.00
C MET A 47 -29.39 4.12 -20.01
N GLU A 48 -29.12 3.92 -21.31
CA GLU A 48 -30.16 3.80 -22.34
C GLU A 48 -31.09 2.61 -22.05
N ALA A 49 -30.51 1.46 -21.68
CA ALA A 49 -31.28 0.29 -21.27
C ALA A 49 -32.13 0.55 -20.02
N ALA A 50 -31.57 1.24 -19.02
CA ALA A 50 -32.28 1.58 -17.79
C ALA A 50 -33.49 2.49 -18.06
N VAL A 51 -33.33 3.55 -18.86
CA VAL A 51 -34.44 4.45 -19.22
C VAL A 51 -35.54 3.69 -19.95
N LYS A 52 -35.19 2.81 -20.88
CA LYS A 52 -36.16 1.96 -21.58
C LYS A 52 -36.93 1.06 -20.61
N ASP A 53 -36.24 0.43 -19.66
CA ASP A 53 -36.88 -0.47 -18.70
C ASP A 53 -37.76 0.29 -17.69
N VAL A 54 -37.31 1.46 -17.22
CA VAL A 54 -38.11 2.35 -16.35
C VAL A 54 -39.39 2.77 -17.07
N ASN A 55 -39.29 3.24 -18.31
CA ASN A 55 -40.44 3.69 -19.09
C ASN A 55 -41.38 2.55 -19.53
N SER A 56 -40.88 1.31 -19.57
CA SER A 56 -41.71 0.14 -19.87
C SER A 56 -42.58 -0.28 -18.68
N ASN A 57 -42.27 0.20 -17.47
CA ASN A 57 -43.05 -0.08 -16.27
C ASN A 57 -43.73 1.19 -15.74
N SER A 58 -45.01 1.36 -16.08
CA SER A 58 -45.82 2.53 -15.69
C SER A 58 -45.94 2.73 -14.17
N SER A 59 -45.69 1.69 -13.36
CA SER A 59 -45.72 1.81 -11.90
C SER A 59 -44.52 2.56 -11.32
N VAL A 60 -43.41 2.69 -12.06
CA VAL A 60 -42.16 3.26 -11.53
C VAL A 60 -42.27 4.78 -11.36
N LEU A 61 -42.81 5.49 -12.36
CA LEU A 61 -42.97 6.95 -12.35
C LEU A 61 -44.44 7.40 -12.37
N GLY A 62 -45.39 6.51 -12.09
CA GLY A 62 -46.82 6.84 -12.07
C GLY A 62 -47.36 7.32 -13.42
N GLY A 63 -46.95 6.66 -14.50
CA GLY A 63 -47.35 7.03 -15.86
C GLY A 63 -46.55 8.15 -16.53
N ARG A 64 -45.69 8.87 -15.80
CA ARG A 64 -44.70 9.81 -16.38
C ARG A 64 -43.58 9.06 -17.09
N LYS A 65 -42.96 9.66 -18.10
CA LYS A 65 -41.76 9.12 -18.73
C LYS A 65 -40.50 9.80 -18.19
N LEU A 66 -39.42 9.04 -18.17
CA LEU A 66 -38.07 9.51 -17.94
C LEU A 66 -37.38 9.75 -19.28
N ALA A 67 -36.81 10.93 -19.46
CA ALA A 67 -35.94 11.26 -20.57
C ALA A 67 -34.53 11.52 -20.06
N ILE A 68 -33.54 10.97 -20.76
CA ILE A 68 -32.12 11.21 -20.48
C ILE A 68 -31.49 11.92 -21.68
N SER A 69 -30.87 13.06 -21.43
CA SER A 69 -30.06 13.77 -22.40
C SER A 69 -28.59 13.51 -22.09
N MET A 70 -27.86 12.96 -23.06
CA MET A 70 -26.48 12.49 -22.87
C MET A 70 -25.50 13.33 -23.69
N HIS A 71 -24.41 13.77 -23.09
CA HIS A 71 -23.36 14.54 -23.75
C HIS A 71 -22.00 13.85 -23.59
N ASP A 72 -21.29 13.73 -24.72
CA ASP A 72 -19.91 13.24 -24.75
C ASP A 72 -18.92 14.36 -24.45
N SER A 73 -18.19 14.27 -23.35
CA SER A 73 -17.17 15.27 -23.00
C SER A 73 -15.85 15.11 -23.76
N ASN A 74 -15.69 14.06 -24.59
CA ASN A 74 -14.54 13.80 -25.45
C ASN A 74 -13.16 13.93 -24.76
N TYR A 75 -13.07 13.56 -23.48
CA TYR A 75 -11.84 13.61 -22.68
C TYR A 75 -11.20 15.01 -22.61
N SER A 76 -12.00 16.08 -22.53
CA SER A 76 -11.46 17.39 -22.18
C SER A 76 -11.13 17.43 -20.68
N GLY A 77 -9.97 16.91 -20.29
CA GLY A 77 -9.31 17.43 -19.09
C GLY A 77 -9.18 18.93 -19.26
N PHE A 78 -9.37 19.71 -18.21
CA PHE A 78 -9.33 21.19 -18.20
C PHE A 78 -8.01 21.80 -18.75
N LEU A 79 -7.06 20.98 -19.19
CA LEU A 79 -5.66 21.29 -19.50
C LEU A 79 -5.31 21.48 -20.99
N SER A 80 -6.27 21.64 -21.91
CA SER A 80 -5.93 22.18 -23.24
C SER A 80 -5.71 23.71 -23.23
N ILE A 81 -5.11 24.26 -22.17
CA ILE A 81 -5.00 25.72 -21.96
C ILE A 81 -3.59 26.26 -22.22
N ILE A 82 -2.53 25.46 -22.34
CA ILE A 82 -1.18 26.01 -22.59
C ILE A 82 -0.44 25.18 -23.63
N GLY A 83 -0.73 25.44 -24.90
CA GLY A 83 0.01 24.93 -26.06
C GLY A 83 -0.11 25.88 -27.23
N ASP A 84 0.67 26.97 -27.18
CA ASP A 84 1.17 27.84 -28.26
C ASP A 84 0.32 28.19 -29.50
N ASN A 85 -1.01 28.09 -29.46
CA ASN A 85 -1.88 28.80 -30.41
C ASN A 85 -3.15 29.29 -29.72
N LEU A 86 -3.16 30.61 -29.50
CA LEU A 86 -4.25 31.43 -29.00
C LEU A 86 -5.50 31.29 -29.90
N ILE A 87 -6.37 30.33 -29.59
CA ILE A 87 -7.80 30.42 -29.89
C ILE A 87 -8.52 30.14 -28.58
N LEU A 88 -9.24 31.15 -28.09
CA LEU A 88 -10.21 31.05 -27.00
C LEU A 88 -11.31 30.06 -27.40
N VAL A 89 -11.09 28.77 -27.18
CA VAL A 89 -12.14 27.74 -27.32
C VAL A 89 -12.83 27.62 -25.95
N PRO A 90 -14.13 27.90 -25.85
CA PRO A 90 -14.84 27.81 -24.57
C PRO A 90 -14.82 26.36 -24.05
N ILE A 91 -14.64 26.23 -22.74
CA ILE A 91 -14.52 24.99 -21.95
C ILE A 91 -15.76 24.10 -22.23
N PRO A 92 -15.68 23.06 -23.09
CA PRO A 92 -16.88 22.41 -23.61
C PRO A 92 -17.69 21.75 -22.50
N LEU A 93 -17.02 21.11 -21.53
CA LEU A 93 -17.68 20.35 -20.47
C LEU A 93 -18.39 21.25 -19.43
N LEU A 94 -17.78 22.39 -19.07
CA LEU A 94 -18.43 23.37 -18.20
C LEU A 94 -19.65 23.96 -18.90
N VAL A 95 -19.50 24.35 -20.16
CA VAL A 95 -20.61 24.83 -21.01
C VAL A 95 -21.73 23.79 -21.07
N THR A 96 -21.41 22.51 -21.28
CA THR A 96 -22.39 21.42 -21.29
C THR A 96 -23.10 21.25 -19.95
N ALA A 97 -22.37 21.28 -18.83
CA ALA A 97 -22.98 21.15 -17.51
C ALA A 97 -23.94 22.31 -17.26
N LEU A 98 -23.55 23.53 -17.65
CA LEU A 98 -24.40 24.71 -17.62
C LEU A 98 -25.63 24.54 -18.54
N GLN A 99 -25.47 24.01 -19.75
CA GLN A 99 -26.60 23.71 -20.66
C GLN A 99 -27.60 22.70 -20.07
N TYR A 100 -27.15 21.71 -19.30
CA TYR A 100 -28.07 20.81 -18.60
C TYR A 100 -28.81 21.51 -17.47
N MET A 101 -28.11 22.42 -16.80
CA MET A 101 -28.68 23.26 -15.75
C MET A 101 -29.62 24.34 -16.30
N GLU A 102 -29.49 24.72 -17.58
CA GLU A 102 -30.43 25.57 -18.33
C GLU A 102 -31.68 24.82 -18.83
N ASN A 103 -31.58 23.50 -19.06
CA ASN A 103 -32.66 22.68 -19.65
C ASN A 103 -33.58 22.02 -18.60
N ASP A 104 -33.77 22.66 -17.43
CA ASP A 104 -34.71 22.22 -16.39
C ASP A 104 -34.52 20.72 -16.00
N THR A 105 -33.27 20.27 -15.89
CA THR A 105 -32.96 18.89 -15.48
C THR A 105 -33.04 18.71 -13.97
N VAL A 106 -33.69 17.64 -13.51
CA VAL A 106 -33.90 17.40 -12.07
C VAL A 106 -32.69 16.72 -11.40
N ALA A 107 -31.83 16.07 -12.17
CA ALA A 107 -30.60 15.43 -11.71
C ALA A 107 -29.61 15.24 -12.86
N ILE A 108 -28.32 15.21 -12.54
CA ILE A 108 -27.23 14.99 -13.50
C ILE A 108 -26.43 13.76 -13.09
N ILE A 109 -26.19 12.85 -14.04
CA ILE A 109 -25.31 11.69 -13.86
C ILE A 109 -23.93 12.01 -14.46
N GLY A 110 -22.89 11.95 -13.65
CA GLY A 110 -21.52 12.28 -14.01
C GLY A 110 -20.90 13.32 -13.08
N PRO A 111 -19.73 13.88 -13.42
CA PRO A 111 -18.93 13.54 -14.59
C PRO A 111 -18.21 12.19 -14.41
N GLN A 112 -17.55 11.72 -15.48
CA GLN A 112 -16.77 10.49 -15.41
C GLN A 112 -15.51 10.60 -14.53
N ASN A 113 -14.82 11.74 -14.58
CA ASN A 113 -13.52 11.96 -13.91
C ASN A 113 -13.66 12.81 -12.65
N SER A 114 -12.92 12.47 -11.59
CA SER A 114 -12.95 13.16 -10.31
C SER A 114 -12.45 14.62 -10.38
N VAL A 115 -11.46 14.92 -11.22
CA VAL A 115 -10.98 16.29 -11.44
C VAL A 115 -12.15 17.21 -11.85
N MET A 116 -13.02 16.71 -12.73
CA MET A 116 -14.21 17.46 -13.17
C MET A 116 -15.32 17.46 -12.13
N ALA A 117 -15.44 16.38 -11.35
CA ALA A 117 -16.43 16.31 -10.29
C ALA A 117 -16.20 17.39 -9.23
N HIS A 118 -14.95 17.71 -8.88
CA HIS A 118 -14.64 18.83 -7.97
C HIS A 118 -15.20 20.16 -8.47
N VAL A 119 -15.03 20.45 -9.76
CA VAL A 119 -15.52 21.68 -10.38
C VAL A 119 -17.04 21.69 -10.46
N LEU A 120 -17.65 20.65 -11.02
CA LEU A 120 -19.10 20.59 -11.23
C LEU A 120 -19.89 20.49 -9.92
N SER A 121 -19.29 19.95 -8.86
CA SER A 121 -19.95 19.87 -7.55
C SER A 121 -20.18 21.26 -6.94
N HIS A 122 -19.32 22.24 -7.22
CA HIS A 122 -19.58 23.62 -6.78
C HIS A 122 -20.80 24.22 -7.47
N LEU A 123 -20.96 23.99 -8.77
CA LEU A 123 -22.15 24.43 -9.52
C LEU A 123 -23.42 23.71 -9.04
N ALA A 124 -23.34 22.39 -8.87
CA ALA A 124 -24.44 21.57 -8.35
C ALA A 124 -24.94 22.06 -6.97
N ASN A 125 -24.02 22.53 -6.12
CA ASN A 125 -24.38 23.09 -4.83
C ASN A 125 -25.16 24.41 -4.95
N GLU A 126 -24.72 25.32 -5.82
CA GLU A 126 -25.38 26.62 -6.01
C GLU A 126 -26.77 26.45 -6.64
N LEU A 127 -26.89 25.61 -7.68
CA LEU A 127 -28.15 25.38 -8.39
C LEU A 127 -29.05 24.32 -7.72
N GLN A 128 -28.58 23.72 -6.63
CA GLN A 128 -29.28 22.69 -5.87
C GLN A 128 -29.71 21.46 -6.71
N VAL A 129 -28.95 21.14 -7.76
CA VAL A 129 -29.23 19.98 -8.61
C VAL A 129 -28.40 18.78 -8.12
N PRO A 130 -29.02 17.63 -7.75
CA PRO A 130 -28.27 16.43 -7.39
C PRO A 130 -27.34 15.97 -8.52
N LEU A 131 -26.06 15.82 -8.21
CA LEU A 131 -25.01 15.35 -9.12
C LEU A 131 -24.53 13.97 -8.65
N LEU A 132 -24.78 12.93 -9.46
CA LEU A 132 -24.54 11.54 -9.10
C LEU A 132 -23.45 10.93 -9.96
N SER A 133 -22.41 10.33 -9.39
CA SER A 133 -21.37 9.65 -10.18
C SER A 133 -21.00 8.29 -9.61
N PHE A 134 -20.83 7.31 -10.49
CA PHE A 134 -20.34 5.97 -10.17
C PHE A 134 -18.88 5.77 -10.61
N THR A 135 -18.22 6.76 -11.21
CA THR A 135 -16.80 6.68 -11.62
C THR A 135 -15.92 7.80 -11.07
N ALA A 136 -16.48 8.95 -10.68
CA ALA A 136 -15.76 9.99 -9.96
C ALA A 136 -15.74 9.67 -8.45
N LEU A 137 -14.82 8.79 -8.07
CA LEU A 137 -14.81 8.09 -6.77
C LEU A 137 -13.77 8.64 -5.78
N ASP A 138 -13.24 9.84 -6.05
CA ASP A 138 -12.22 10.47 -5.21
C ASP A 138 -12.71 10.64 -3.75
N PRO A 139 -11.88 10.26 -2.75
CA PRO A 139 -12.24 10.37 -1.33
C PRO A 139 -12.47 11.80 -0.83
N THR A 140 -11.91 12.80 -1.51
CA THR A 140 -12.00 14.22 -1.13
C THR A 140 -13.27 14.91 -1.61
N LEU A 141 -14.09 14.25 -2.45
CA LEU A 141 -15.44 14.67 -2.81
C LEU A 141 -16.42 14.47 -1.63
N SER A 142 -16.10 15.11 -0.51
CA SER A 142 -16.78 14.91 0.77
C SER A 142 -18.16 15.57 0.79
N ALA A 143 -19.09 14.91 1.49
CA ALA A 143 -20.46 15.40 1.67
C ALA A 143 -20.55 16.76 2.39
N LEU A 144 -19.51 17.14 3.16
CA LEU A 144 -19.44 18.42 3.87
C LEU A 144 -19.18 19.59 2.92
N GLN A 145 -18.27 19.40 1.96
CA GLN A 145 -17.93 20.43 0.98
C GLN A 145 -18.88 20.41 -0.22
N TYR A 146 -19.36 19.22 -0.59
CA TYR A 146 -20.16 18.98 -1.80
C TYR A 146 -21.49 18.30 -1.44
N PRO A 147 -22.42 19.00 -0.77
CA PRO A 147 -23.67 18.41 -0.32
C PRO A 147 -24.53 17.82 -1.43
N PHE A 148 -24.51 18.36 -2.65
CA PHE A 148 -25.32 17.85 -3.77
C PHE A 148 -24.62 16.75 -4.59
N PHE A 149 -23.38 16.41 -4.28
CA PHE A 149 -22.66 15.33 -4.93
C PHE A 149 -22.88 14.00 -4.21
N VAL A 150 -23.21 12.95 -4.97
CA VAL A 150 -23.46 11.60 -4.44
C VAL A 150 -22.68 10.57 -5.24
N GLN A 151 -21.83 9.81 -4.56
CA GLN A 151 -21.09 8.70 -5.15
C GLN A 151 -21.97 7.45 -5.12
N THR A 152 -22.35 6.94 -6.30
CA THR A 152 -23.29 5.81 -6.44
C THR A 152 -22.60 4.47 -6.63
N ALA A 153 -21.26 4.45 -6.55
CA ALA A 153 -20.42 3.27 -6.43
C ALA A 153 -19.44 3.44 -5.25
N PRO A 154 -18.81 2.36 -4.75
CA PRO A 154 -17.89 2.43 -3.62
C PRO A 154 -16.72 3.36 -3.92
N ASN A 155 -16.53 4.40 -3.10
CA ASN A 155 -15.48 5.37 -3.28
C ASN A 155 -14.07 4.78 -3.07
N ASP A 156 -13.05 5.49 -3.55
CA ASP A 156 -11.69 4.95 -3.60
C ASP A 156 -11.07 4.81 -2.20
N LEU A 157 -11.63 5.43 -1.15
CA LEU A 157 -11.19 5.21 0.23
C LEU A 157 -11.29 3.72 0.59
N PHE A 158 -12.38 3.06 0.20
CA PHE A 158 -12.59 1.64 0.45
C PHE A 158 -11.67 0.77 -0.42
N GLN A 159 -11.40 1.19 -1.65
CA GLN A 159 -10.43 0.52 -2.51
C GLN A 159 -9.02 0.57 -1.92
N MET A 160 -8.58 1.75 -1.47
CA MET A 160 -7.27 1.91 -0.81
C MET A 160 -7.20 1.13 0.51
N SER A 161 -8.32 1.03 1.22
CA SER A 161 -8.44 0.18 2.42
C SER A 161 -8.23 -1.30 2.11
N ALA A 162 -8.82 -1.79 1.02
CA ALA A 162 -8.64 -3.16 0.55
C ALA A 162 -7.17 -3.43 0.16
N ILE A 163 -6.54 -2.51 -0.58
CA ILE A 163 -5.12 -2.62 -0.97
C ILE A 163 -4.22 -2.64 0.27
N ALA A 164 -4.41 -1.72 1.21
CA ALA A 164 -3.62 -1.67 2.43
C ALA A 164 -3.79 -2.93 3.30
N GLU A 165 -5.00 -3.51 3.35
CA GLU A 165 -5.24 -4.80 3.98
C GLU A 165 -4.52 -5.94 3.29
N MET A 166 -4.54 -5.99 1.95
CA MET A 166 -3.78 -6.98 1.18
C MET A 166 -2.27 -6.87 1.45
N VAL A 167 -1.73 -5.66 1.46
CA VAL A 167 -0.31 -5.41 1.78
C VAL A 167 0.05 -5.96 3.15
N SER A 168 -0.76 -5.64 4.16
CA SER A 168 -0.58 -6.12 5.53
C SER A 168 -0.73 -7.64 5.65
N TYR A 169 -1.74 -8.21 4.99
CA TYR A 169 -2.03 -9.66 4.97
C TYR A 169 -0.87 -10.47 4.40
N TYR A 170 -0.25 -10.01 3.31
CA TYR A 170 0.93 -10.66 2.74
C TYR A 170 2.22 -10.39 3.54
N GLY A 171 2.15 -9.61 4.62
CA GLY A 171 3.27 -9.33 5.51
C GLY A 171 4.28 -8.34 4.95
N TRP A 172 3.92 -7.59 3.91
CA TRP A 172 4.75 -6.51 3.37
C TRP A 172 4.59 -5.25 4.22
N ARG A 173 5.64 -4.43 4.28
CA ARG A 173 5.69 -3.20 5.09
C ARG A 173 5.89 -1.93 4.27
N GLU A 174 6.46 -2.07 3.08
CA GLU A 174 6.79 -0.94 2.22
C GLU A 174 6.33 -1.21 0.80
N VAL A 175 5.65 -0.22 0.20
CA VAL A 175 5.18 -0.28 -1.18
C VAL A 175 5.65 0.93 -1.97
N ILE A 176 5.73 0.77 -3.28
CA ILE A 176 5.89 1.87 -4.23
C ILE A 176 4.53 2.21 -4.79
N ALA A 177 4.15 3.49 -4.76
CA ALA A 177 2.93 3.97 -5.41
C ALA A 177 3.28 4.57 -6.77
N VAL A 178 2.76 3.99 -7.84
CA VAL A 178 2.80 4.54 -9.20
C VAL A 178 1.41 5.06 -9.54
N PHE A 179 1.27 6.34 -9.85
CA PHE A 179 -0.04 6.97 -10.01
C PHE A 179 -0.05 8.10 -11.05
N THR A 180 -1.20 8.42 -11.62
CA THR A 180 -1.35 9.60 -12.50
C THR A 180 -1.33 10.89 -11.69
N ASP A 181 -0.56 11.89 -12.13
CA ASP A 181 -0.41 13.17 -11.43
C ASP A 181 -1.58 14.12 -11.70
N ASP A 182 -2.77 13.70 -11.27
CA ASP A 182 -3.98 14.50 -11.22
C ASP A 182 -4.59 14.45 -9.81
N ASP A 183 -5.72 15.13 -9.59
CA ASP A 183 -6.37 15.16 -8.27
C ASP A 183 -6.77 13.74 -7.84
N HIS A 184 -7.36 12.97 -8.75
CA HIS A 184 -7.75 11.59 -8.49
C HIS A 184 -6.58 10.74 -8.00
N GLY A 185 -5.47 10.73 -8.74
CA GLY A 185 -4.31 9.92 -8.40
C GLY A 185 -3.63 10.38 -7.12
N ARG A 186 -3.44 11.70 -6.94
CA ARG A 186 -2.82 12.26 -5.73
C ARG A 186 -3.64 12.00 -4.47
N ASN A 187 -4.96 12.21 -4.52
CA ASN A 187 -5.87 12.02 -3.40
C ASN A 187 -6.03 10.53 -3.05
N GLY A 188 -6.08 9.66 -4.06
CA GLY A 188 -6.07 8.21 -3.86
C GLY A 188 -4.80 7.72 -3.17
N ILE A 189 -3.62 8.18 -3.61
CA ILE A 189 -2.34 7.82 -3.00
C ILE A 189 -2.14 8.47 -1.61
N ALA A 190 -2.68 9.65 -1.36
CA ALA A 190 -2.72 10.24 -0.02
C ALA A 190 -3.53 9.34 0.94
N SER A 191 -4.75 8.96 0.53
CA SER A 191 -5.62 8.07 1.31
C SER A 191 -4.98 6.70 1.56
N LEU A 192 -4.32 6.12 0.56
CA LEU A 192 -3.55 4.88 0.72
C LEU A 192 -2.43 5.03 1.76
N GLY A 193 -1.71 6.16 1.74
CA GLY A 193 -0.65 6.46 2.70
C GLY A 193 -1.16 6.46 4.14
N ASP A 194 -2.30 7.09 4.39
CA ASP A 194 -2.91 7.16 5.72
C ASP A 194 -3.33 5.78 6.23
N ILE A 195 -4.02 4.99 5.40
CA ILE A 195 -4.49 3.65 5.79
C ILE A 195 -3.32 2.66 5.95
N LEU A 196 -2.25 2.79 5.15
CA LEU A 196 -1.03 2.00 5.35
C LEU A 196 -0.38 2.34 6.70
N ALA A 197 -0.33 3.62 7.08
CA ALA A 197 0.27 4.07 8.33
C ALA A 197 -0.45 3.48 9.56
N GLU A 198 -1.79 3.43 9.54
CA GLU A 198 -2.59 2.76 10.58
C GLU A 198 -2.19 1.28 10.77
N ARG A 199 -1.66 0.65 9.73
CA ARG A 199 -1.24 -0.77 9.69
C ARG A 199 0.27 -0.95 9.84
N ARG A 200 1.00 0.08 10.28
CA ARG A 200 2.47 0.09 10.39
C ARG A 200 3.16 -0.29 9.08
N CYS A 201 2.56 0.12 7.97
CA CYS A 201 3.11 0.04 6.63
C CYS A 201 3.33 1.46 6.10
N LYS A 202 4.09 1.64 5.02
CA LYS A 202 4.31 2.97 4.42
C LYS A 202 4.53 2.88 2.91
N ILE A 203 4.34 4.01 2.25
CA ILE A 203 4.77 4.21 0.86
C ILE A 203 6.24 4.65 0.91
N SER A 204 7.15 3.84 0.39
CA SER A 204 8.59 4.13 0.40
C SER A 204 9.03 4.99 -0.79
N TYR A 205 8.28 4.94 -1.89
CA TYR A 205 8.50 5.79 -3.06
C TYR A 205 7.18 6.11 -3.77
N LYS A 206 7.06 7.34 -4.26
CA LYS A 206 5.91 7.85 -5.03
C LYS A 206 6.40 8.21 -6.43
N ALA A 207 5.86 7.54 -7.44
CA ALA A 207 6.18 7.73 -8.84
C ALA A 207 4.96 8.31 -9.58
N ALA A 208 5.05 9.58 -9.94
CA ALA A 208 4.00 10.30 -10.64
C ALA A 208 4.13 10.09 -12.16
N LEU A 209 3.06 9.64 -12.80
CA LEU A 209 2.89 9.53 -14.25
C LEU A 209 2.24 10.81 -14.77
N PRO A 210 2.61 11.29 -15.97
CA PRO A 210 1.90 12.41 -16.58
C PRO A 210 0.43 12.05 -16.87
N PRO A 211 -0.44 13.04 -17.12
CA PRO A 211 -1.83 12.81 -17.53
C PRO A 211 -1.93 11.92 -18.78
N GLU A 212 -2.99 11.12 -18.91
CA GLU A 212 -3.17 10.09 -19.96
C GLU A 212 -3.05 10.61 -21.41
N THR A 213 -3.22 11.93 -21.62
CA THR A 213 -3.02 12.63 -22.90
C THR A 213 -1.55 12.84 -23.27
N GLU A 214 -0.66 12.91 -22.29
CA GLU A 214 0.77 13.23 -22.44
C GLU A 214 1.68 12.02 -22.21
N VAL A 215 1.10 10.89 -21.79
CA VAL A 215 1.86 9.67 -21.52
C VAL A 215 2.55 9.15 -22.79
N THR A 216 3.86 8.99 -22.69
CA THR A 216 4.71 8.36 -23.72
C THR A 216 5.43 7.13 -23.16
N ARG A 217 5.78 6.18 -24.03
CA ARG A 217 6.55 4.99 -23.66
C ARG A 217 7.92 5.36 -23.05
N GLY A 218 8.59 6.37 -23.62
CA GLY A 218 9.87 6.88 -23.10
C GLY A 218 9.76 7.44 -21.69
N GLY A 219 8.77 8.31 -21.44
CA GLY A 219 8.52 8.87 -20.11
C GLY A 219 8.19 7.80 -19.06
N ILE A 220 7.37 6.80 -19.40
CA ILE A 220 7.11 5.65 -18.51
C ILE A 220 8.39 4.84 -18.26
N THR A 221 9.23 4.66 -19.27
CA THR A 221 10.50 3.92 -19.13
C THR A 221 11.41 4.61 -18.10
N ASP A 222 11.57 5.93 -18.20
CA ASP A 222 12.39 6.70 -17.26
C ASP A 222 11.88 6.61 -15.81
N ILE A 223 10.56 6.61 -15.64
CA ILE A 223 9.92 6.45 -14.34
C ILE A 223 10.14 5.02 -13.80
N LEU A 224 9.88 4.00 -14.61
CA LEU A 224 9.99 2.60 -14.17
C LEU A 224 11.44 2.17 -13.91
N VAL A 225 12.43 2.73 -14.61
CA VAL A 225 13.85 2.54 -14.29
C VAL A 225 14.15 3.04 -12.88
N LYS A 226 13.63 4.21 -12.48
CA LYS A 226 13.77 4.71 -11.10
C LYS A 226 13.06 3.81 -10.10
N VAL A 227 11.85 3.36 -10.41
CA VAL A 227 11.10 2.40 -9.58
C VAL A 227 11.88 1.10 -9.38
N ALA A 228 12.50 0.56 -10.43
CA ALA A 228 13.29 -0.66 -10.37
C ALA A 228 14.55 -0.52 -9.48
N MET A 229 15.09 0.69 -9.34
CA MET A 229 16.22 0.98 -8.45
C MET A 229 15.86 1.06 -6.96
N MET A 230 14.56 1.16 -6.62
CA MET A 230 14.12 1.18 -5.22
C MET A 230 14.24 -0.19 -4.56
N GLU A 231 14.17 -0.28 -3.24
CA GLU A 231 14.27 -1.55 -2.51
C GLU A 231 12.97 -2.37 -2.58
N SER A 232 11.83 -1.71 -2.45
CA SER A 232 10.53 -2.39 -2.48
C SER A 232 10.25 -2.97 -3.88
N ARG A 233 9.59 -4.13 -3.88
CA ARG A 233 9.13 -4.85 -5.07
C ARG A 233 7.60 -5.02 -5.07
N VAL A 234 6.93 -4.39 -4.12
CA VAL A 234 5.47 -4.33 -4.05
C VAL A 234 5.04 -3.00 -4.64
N ILE A 235 4.38 -3.04 -5.78
CA ILE A 235 4.02 -1.85 -6.55
C ILE A 235 2.50 -1.75 -6.61
N VAL A 236 1.98 -0.62 -6.11
CA VAL A 236 0.57 -0.26 -6.24
C VAL A 236 0.43 0.70 -7.42
N LEU A 237 -0.33 0.31 -8.43
CA LEU A 237 -0.54 1.07 -9.66
C LEU A 237 -1.97 1.64 -9.71
N HIS A 238 -2.06 2.95 -9.46
CA HIS A 238 -3.31 3.71 -9.41
C HIS A 238 -3.40 4.71 -10.57
N THR A 239 -4.01 4.30 -11.68
CA THR A 239 -4.05 5.08 -12.92
C THR A 239 -5.28 4.71 -13.76
N TYR A 240 -5.34 5.20 -15.00
CA TYR A 240 -6.37 4.90 -15.98
C TYR A 240 -5.94 3.78 -16.94
N SER A 241 -6.90 3.23 -17.68
CA SER A 241 -6.69 2.01 -18.47
C SER A 241 -5.60 2.14 -19.55
N LYS A 242 -5.46 3.26 -20.27
CA LYS A 242 -4.45 3.39 -21.33
C LYS A 242 -3.05 3.49 -20.74
N SER A 243 -2.89 4.37 -19.73
CA SER A 243 -1.63 4.55 -19.01
C SER A 243 -1.20 3.27 -18.30
N GLY A 244 -2.12 2.59 -17.63
CA GLY A 244 -1.85 1.36 -16.89
C GLY A 244 -1.40 0.20 -17.79
N LEU A 245 -2.04 0.01 -18.94
CA LEU A 245 -1.62 -1.02 -19.90
C LEU A 245 -0.22 -0.73 -20.48
N LEU A 246 0.10 0.55 -20.75
CA LEU A 246 1.43 0.94 -21.21
C LEU A 246 2.50 0.78 -20.12
N VAL A 247 2.16 1.05 -18.85
CA VAL A 247 3.04 0.76 -17.71
C VAL A 247 3.39 -0.73 -17.66
N PHE A 248 2.42 -1.62 -17.85
CA PHE A 248 2.70 -3.06 -17.85
C PHE A 248 3.49 -3.53 -19.07
N ASP A 249 3.24 -2.99 -20.26
CA ASP A 249 4.05 -3.26 -21.44
C ASP A 249 5.54 -2.89 -21.20
N VAL A 250 5.80 -1.72 -20.61
CA VAL A 250 7.16 -1.30 -20.27
C VAL A 250 7.73 -2.10 -19.08
N ALA A 251 6.93 -2.39 -18.05
CA ALA A 251 7.36 -3.20 -16.91
C ALA A 251 7.77 -4.61 -17.34
N HIS A 252 7.01 -5.23 -18.25
CA HIS A 252 7.35 -6.51 -18.85
C HIS A 252 8.68 -6.41 -19.63
N TYR A 253 8.85 -5.37 -20.46
CA TYR A 253 10.09 -5.12 -21.19
C TYR A 253 11.32 -4.93 -20.27
N LEU A 254 11.14 -4.31 -19.10
CA LEU A 254 12.18 -4.09 -18.10
C LEU A 254 12.41 -5.28 -17.14
N GLY A 255 11.72 -6.41 -17.34
CA GLY A 255 11.84 -7.59 -16.46
C GLY A 255 11.21 -7.39 -15.07
N MET A 256 10.33 -6.40 -14.90
CA MET A 256 9.62 -6.13 -13.65
C MET A 256 8.35 -6.99 -13.47
N MET A 257 8.10 -7.92 -14.41
CA MET A 257 7.02 -8.92 -14.36
C MET A 257 7.54 -10.33 -14.03
N GLU A 258 8.75 -10.40 -13.48
CA GLU A 258 9.43 -11.65 -13.09
C GLU A 258 9.22 -12.00 -11.60
N SER A 259 9.65 -13.21 -11.23
CA SER A 259 9.60 -13.68 -9.84
C SER A 259 10.32 -12.72 -8.89
N GLY A 260 9.60 -12.24 -7.88
CA GLY A 260 10.11 -11.30 -6.86
C GLY A 260 9.36 -9.97 -6.85
N TYR A 261 8.63 -9.64 -7.91
CA TYR A 261 7.71 -8.51 -7.97
C TYR A 261 6.30 -8.90 -7.54
N ALA A 262 5.58 -7.94 -6.97
CA ALA A 262 4.15 -8.02 -6.71
C ALA A 262 3.49 -6.73 -7.20
N TRP A 263 2.52 -6.86 -8.10
CA TRP A 263 1.76 -5.74 -8.65
C TRP A 263 0.33 -5.79 -8.15
N ILE A 264 -0.14 -4.69 -7.57
CA ILE A 264 -1.53 -4.49 -7.17
C ILE A 264 -2.06 -3.28 -7.93
N THR A 265 -3.16 -3.45 -8.65
CA THR A 265 -3.82 -2.37 -9.39
C THR A 265 -5.12 -1.97 -8.72
N THR A 266 -5.53 -0.73 -8.95
CA THR A 266 -6.91 -0.32 -8.67
C THR A 266 -7.88 -0.90 -9.71
N THR A 267 -9.16 -0.60 -9.59
CA THR A 267 -10.24 -1.28 -10.33
C THR A 267 -10.17 -1.15 -11.84
N TRP A 268 -9.40 -0.21 -12.40
CA TRP A 268 -9.25 -0.01 -13.84
C TRP A 268 -8.82 -1.27 -14.60
N LEU A 269 -8.05 -2.18 -13.99
CA LEU A 269 -7.62 -3.39 -14.67
C LEU A 269 -8.77 -4.41 -14.76
N SER A 270 -9.58 -4.52 -13.71
CA SER A 270 -10.80 -5.35 -13.75
C SER A 270 -11.79 -4.87 -14.81
N THR A 271 -11.93 -3.55 -15.02
CA THR A 271 -12.82 -3.02 -16.05
C THR A 271 -12.34 -3.38 -17.45
N VAL A 272 -11.02 -3.37 -17.70
CA VAL A 272 -10.42 -3.85 -18.94
C VAL A 272 -10.72 -5.34 -19.13
N LEU A 273 -10.46 -6.17 -18.12
CA LEU A 273 -10.69 -7.61 -18.18
C LEU A 273 -12.15 -7.97 -18.49
N ASP A 274 -13.11 -7.30 -17.86
CA ASP A 274 -14.54 -7.56 -18.04
C ASP A 274 -15.08 -6.98 -19.38
N SER A 275 -14.48 -5.90 -19.90
CA SER A 275 -15.01 -5.19 -21.07
C SER A 275 -14.37 -5.58 -22.40
N THR A 276 -13.17 -6.15 -22.40
CA THR A 276 -12.47 -6.59 -23.63
C THR A 276 -12.08 -8.07 -23.64
N PRO A 277 -13.03 -9.03 -23.49
CA PRO A 277 -12.73 -10.45 -23.60
C PRO A 277 -12.80 -10.97 -25.06
N PRO A 278 -11.83 -11.81 -25.52
CA PRO A 278 -10.56 -12.12 -24.89
C PRO A 278 -9.52 -10.99 -25.09
N LEU A 279 -8.65 -10.79 -24.11
CA LEU A 279 -7.56 -9.83 -24.24
C LEU A 279 -6.58 -10.22 -25.36
N PRO A 280 -5.99 -9.26 -26.07
CA PRO A 280 -4.88 -9.53 -26.99
C PRO A 280 -3.75 -10.27 -26.25
N LEU A 281 -3.17 -11.29 -26.88
CA LEU A 281 -2.17 -12.15 -26.25
C LEU A 281 -0.96 -11.37 -25.70
N VAL A 282 -0.52 -10.34 -26.43
CA VAL A 282 0.58 -9.45 -26.01
C VAL A 282 0.24 -8.76 -24.69
N THR A 283 -0.98 -8.23 -24.57
CA THR A 283 -1.47 -7.58 -23.35
C THR A 283 -1.64 -8.58 -22.22
N ALA A 284 -2.21 -9.75 -22.50
CA ALA A 284 -2.37 -10.80 -21.49
C ALA A 284 -1.02 -11.21 -20.89
N ASN A 285 0.01 -11.38 -21.72
CA ASN A 285 1.35 -11.77 -21.27
C ASN A 285 2.02 -10.69 -20.39
N SER A 286 1.78 -9.41 -20.65
CA SER A 286 2.41 -8.31 -19.89
C SER A 286 1.82 -8.08 -18.49
N ILE A 287 0.68 -8.70 -18.16
CA ILE A 287 -0.04 -8.50 -16.89
C ILE A 287 -0.18 -9.79 -16.06
N GLN A 288 0.60 -10.83 -16.37
CA GLN A 288 0.54 -12.10 -15.65
C GLN A 288 0.88 -11.95 -14.16
N GLY A 289 0.05 -12.55 -13.30
CA GLY A 289 0.24 -12.56 -11.85
C GLY A 289 -0.09 -11.25 -11.14
N VAL A 290 -0.65 -10.27 -11.85
CA VAL A 290 -1.12 -9.01 -11.25
C VAL A 290 -2.34 -9.27 -10.37
N LEU A 291 -2.42 -8.56 -9.25
CA LEU A 291 -3.61 -8.48 -8.41
C LEU A 291 -4.42 -7.23 -8.77
N THR A 292 -5.74 -7.36 -8.83
CA THR A 292 -6.65 -6.23 -9.02
C THR A 292 -7.88 -6.39 -8.15
N LEU A 293 -8.61 -5.30 -7.98
CA LEU A 293 -9.89 -5.26 -7.29
C LEU A 293 -11.00 -5.07 -8.32
N ARG A 294 -12.15 -5.69 -8.09
CA ARG A 294 -13.37 -5.44 -8.86
C ARG A 294 -14.50 -5.10 -7.89
N PRO A 295 -15.29 -4.04 -8.11
CA PRO A 295 -16.41 -3.74 -7.21
C PRO A 295 -17.33 -4.97 -7.11
N HIS A 296 -17.56 -5.43 -5.88
CA HIS A 296 -18.36 -6.62 -5.65
C HIS A 296 -19.82 -6.32 -5.95
N THR A 297 -20.44 -7.17 -6.75
CA THR A 297 -21.88 -7.10 -7.05
C THR A 297 -22.46 -8.50 -6.87
N PRO A 298 -23.32 -8.74 -5.85
CA PRO A 298 -23.84 -10.08 -5.56
C PRO A 298 -24.56 -10.69 -6.76
N ASP A 299 -24.53 -12.02 -6.88
CA ASP A 299 -25.33 -12.70 -7.90
C ASP A 299 -26.82 -12.57 -7.58
N SER A 300 -27.62 -12.24 -8.59
CA SER A 300 -29.07 -12.14 -8.46
C SER A 300 -29.74 -12.49 -9.78
N GLU A 301 -31.00 -12.90 -9.72
CA GLU A 301 -31.79 -13.19 -10.93
C GLU A 301 -31.89 -11.97 -11.84
N ARG A 302 -32.09 -10.77 -11.27
CA ARG A 302 -32.11 -9.50 -12.01
C ARG A 302 -30.79 -9.24 -12.74
N LYS A 303 -29.66 -9.42 -12.05
CA LYS A 303 -28.32 -9.30 -12.65
C LYS A 303 -28.11 -10.30 -13.77
N ARG A 304 -28.45 -11.58 -13.58
CA ARG A 304 -28.34 -12.62 -14.61
C ARG A 304 -29.22 -12.33 -15.83
N ALA A 305 -30.45 -11.86 -15.60
CA ALA A 305 -31.35 -11.44 -16.67
C ALA A 305 -30.76 -10.26 -17.47
N PHE A 306 -30.23 -9.23 -16.79
CA PHE A 306 -29.57 -8.11 -17.48
C PHE A 306 -28.34 -8.54 -18.28
N ILE A 307 -27.47 -9.37 -17.69
CA ILE A 307 -26.28 -9.93 -18.36
C ILE A 307 -26.69 -10.72 -19.63
N SER A 308 -27.75 -11.51 -19.57
CA SER A 308 -28.21 -12.35 -20.69
C SER A 308 -28.58 -11.57 -21.97
N ARG A 309 -29.03 -10.32 -21.81
CA ARG A 309 -29.35 -9.42 -22.93
C ARG A 309 -28.23 -8.43 -23.27
N TRP A 310 -27.13 -8.42 -22.52
CA TRP A 310 -26.06 -7.44 -22.71
C TRP A 310 -25.43 -7.51 -24.10
N SER A 311 -25.20 -8.72 -24.62
CA SER A 311 -24.62 -8.90 -25.96
C SER A 311 -25.48 -8.27 -27.06
N GLN A 312 -26.81 -8.35 -26.92
CA GLN A 312 -27.75 -7.70 -27.83
C GLN A 312 -27.72 -6.18 -27.65
N LEU A 313 -27.69 -5.68 -26.41
CA LEU A 313 -27.64 -4.25 -26.12
C LEU A 313 -26.35 -3.60 -26.62
N SER A 314 -25.21 -4.29 -26.49
CA SER A 314 -23.90 -3.77 -26.89
C SER A 314 -23.54 -4.07 -28.36
N GLY A 315 -24.38 -4.81 -29.08
CA GLY A 315 -24.06 -5.34 -30.41
C GLY A 315 -22.81 -6.23 -30.42
N GLY A 316 -22.45 -6.82 -29.27
CA GLY A 316 -21.21 -7.58 -29.09
C GLY A 316 -19.93 -6.74 -29.10
N SER A 317 -20.02 -5.41 -29.13
CA SER A 317 -18.87 -4.51 -29.31
C SER A 317 -18.04 -4.26 -28.03
N ILE A 318 -18.60 -4.58 -26.86
CA ILE A 318 -17.98 -4.38 -25.55
C ILE A 318 -18.62 -5.30 -24.49
N GLY A 319 -17.80 -5.84 -23.59
CA GLY A 319 -18.22 -6.62 -22.43
C GLY A 319 -18.81 -5.75 -21.32
N LEU A 320 -19.49 -6.37 -20.35
CA LEU A 320 -20.13 -5.68 -19.24
C LEU A 320 -19.21 -5.68 -18.03
N ASN A 321 -18.78 -4.50 -17.60
CA ASN A 321 -18.08 -4.32 -16.33
C ASN A 321 -19.03 -3.83 -15.21
N PRO A 322 -18.61 -3.88 -13.93
CA PRO A 322 -19.46 -3.47 -12.81
C PRO A 322 -19.96 -2.01 -12.87
N TYR A 323 -19.21 -1.09 -13.48
CA TYR A 323 -19.65 0.31 -13.61
C TYR A 323 -20.85 0.45 -14.55
N GLY A 324 -21.04 -0.46 -15.51
CA GLY A 324 -22.30 -0.56 -16.26
C GLY A 324 -23.50 -0.91 -15.39
N LEU A 325 -23.32 -1.81 -14.43
CA LEU A 325 -24.37 -2.16 -13.47
C LEU A 325 -24.71 -0.97 -12.57
N TYR A 326 -23.69 -0.24 -12.07
CA TYR A 326 -23.91 0.99 -11.30
C TYR A 326 -24.57 2.09 -12.12
N ALA A 327 -24.22 2.25 -13.40
CA ALA A 327 -24.86 3.21 -14.29
C ALA A 327 -26.37 2.91 -14.45
N TYR A 328 -26.71 1.64 -14.68
CA TYR A 328 -28.09 1.18 -14.76
C TYR A 328 -28.86 1.46 -13.46
N ASP A 329 -28.29 1.08 -12.33
CA ASP A 329 -28.88 1.26 -11.02
C ASP A 329 -29.01 2.73 -10.59
N THR A 330 -28.09 3.60 -11.05
CA THR A 330 -28.16 5.04 -10.77
C THR A 330 -29.39 5.66 -11.43
N VAL A 331 -29.71 5.28 -12.67
CA VAL A 331 -30.94 5.73 -13.36
C VAL A 331 -32.19 5.25 -12.62
N TRP A 332 -32.23 3.98 -12.22
CA TRP A 332 -33.35 3.43 -11.45
C TRP A 332 -33.51 4.11 -10.08
N MET A 333 -32.41 4.42 -9.42
CA MET A 333 -32.41 5.13 -8.14
C MET A 333 -32.99 6.53 -8.30
N ILE A 334 -32.59 7.28 -9.34
CA ILE A 334 -33.17 8.60 -9.62
C ILE A 334 -34.67 8.47 -9.90
N ALA A 335 -35.10 7.48 -10.71
CA ALA A 335 -36.51 7.26 -10.99
C ALA A 335 -37.34 7.00 -9.72
N HIS A 336 -36.84 6.15 -8.80
CA HIS A 336 -37.49 5.89 -7.52
C HIS A 336 -37.50 7.11 -6.59
N ALA A 337 -36.43 7.90 -6.56
CA ALA A 337 -36.36 9.11 -5.75
C ALA A 337 -37.31 10.20 -6.26
N VAL A 338 -37.41 10.36 -7.59
CA VAL A 338 -38.37 11.26 -8.24
C VAL A 338 -39.80 10.80 -8.00
N ARG A 339 -40.08 9.49 -8.05
CA ARG A 339 -41.39 8.95 -7.68
C ARG A 339 -41.78 9.34 -6.25
N THR A 340 -40.85 9.15 -5.32
CA THR A 340 -41.03 9.51 -3.92
C THR A 340 -41.24 11.01 -3.73
N PHE A 341 -40.53 11.84 -4.51
CA PHE A 341 -40.71 13.29 -4.53
C PHE A 341 -42.13 13.69 -4.92
N PHE A 342 -42.69 13.08 -5.97
CA PHE A 342 -44.08 13.31 -6.37
C PHE A 342 -45.09 12.77 -5.35
N ASP A 343 -44.85 11.59 -4.77
CA ASP A 343 -45.73 11.01 -3.74
C ASP A 343 -45.81 11.88 -2.47
N GLN A 344 -44.77 12.67 -2.20
CA GLN A 344 -44.73 13.66 -1.12
C GLN A 344 -45.38 15.02 -1.50
N GLY A 345 -45.98 15.13 -2.70
CA GLY A 345 -46.59 16.37 -3.19
C GLY A 345 -45.59 17.37 -3.77
N GLY A 346 -44.37 16.96 -4.08
CA GLY A 346 -43.38 17.80 -4.75
C GLY A 346 -43.79 18.11 -6.19
N THR A 347 -43.56 19.35 -6.62
CA THR A 347 -43.76 19.81 -8.01
C THR A 347 -42.40 20.17 -8.60
N ILE A 348 -42.15 19.82 -9.86
CA ILE A 348 -40.94 20.25 -10.56
C ILE A 348 -41.10 21.74 -10.87
N SER A 349 -40.31 22.58 -10.22
CA SER A 349 -40.24 24.02 -10.48
C SER A 349 -38.82 24.52 -10.36
N PHE A 350 -38.54 25.58 -11.10
CA PHE A 350 -37.23 26.18 -11.20
C PHE A 350 -37.34 27.70 -10.98
N SER A 351 -36.41 28.25 -10.21
CA SER A 351 -36.37 29.67 -9.87
C SER A 351 -35.06 30.31 -10.32
N ASN A 352 -35.13 31.53 -10.86
CA ASN A 352 -33.92 32.25 -11.27
C ASN A 352 -33.18 32.77 -10.04
N ASP A 353 -31.85 32.62 -10.00
CA ASP A 353 -31.04 33.25 -8.96
C ASP A 353 -30.62 34.66 -9.39
N SER A 354 -31.18 35.67 -8.72
CA SER A 354 -30.82 37.09 -8.92
C SER A 354 -29.33 37.41 -8.72
N ARG A 355 -28.54 36.49 -8.13
CA ARG A 355 -27.09 36.64 -7.94
C ARG A 355 -26.29 36.23 -9.19
N LEU A 356 -26.89 35.47 -10.11
CA LEU A 356 -26.27 35.03 -11.36
C LEU A 356 -26.48 36.09 -12.45
N ASN A 357 -25.57 37.06 -12.52
CA ASN A 357 -25.55 38.03 -13.61
C ASN A 357 -24.53 37.63 -14.67
N ASP A 358 -24.85 37.86 -15.94
CA ASP A 358 -23.92 37.64 -17.04
C ASP A 358 -22.66 38.50 -16.88
N VAL A 359 -21.50 37.88 -17.11
CA VAL A 359 -20.23 38.60 -17.18
C VAL A 359 -20.19 39.31 -18.53
N VAL A 360 -20.15 40.65 -18.51
CA VAL A 360 -20.14 41.49 -19.74
C VAL A 360 -19.00 41.04 -20.67
N GLY A 361 -19.37 40.51 -21.84
CA GLY A 361 -18.43 40.00 -22.85
C GLY A 361 -18.10 38.50 -22.78
N GLY A 362 -18.75 37.74 -21.88
CA GLY A 362 -18.65 36.29 -21.80
C GLY A 362 -19.60 35.56 -22.76
N THR A 363 -19.25 34.35 -23.17
CA THR A 363 -20.08 33.45 -24.00
C THR A 363 -20.99 32.53 -23.17
N LEU A 364 -21.09 32.75 -21.86
CA LEU A 364 -21.85 31.90 -20.92
C LEU A 364 -23.01 32.73 -20.35
N HIS A 365 -24.24 32.25 -20.56
CA HIS A 365 -25.48 32.89 -20.12
C HIS A 365 -25.86 32.39 -18.73
N PHE A 366 -25.13 32.85 -17.71
CA PHE A 366 -25.39 32.46 -16.32
C PHE A 366 -26.77 32.96 -15.83
N GLU A 367 -27.32 34.01 -16.44
CA GLU A 367 -28.67 34.50 -16.18
C GLU A 367 -29.79 33.52 -16.57
N ALA A 368 -29.50 32.58 -17.47
CA ALA A 368 -30.45 31.56 -17.93
C ALA A 368 -30.49 30.33 -17.01
N MET A 369 -29.57 30.23 -16.04
CA MET A 369 -29.55 29.11 -15.10
C MET A 369 -30.59 29.27 -14.00
N SER A 370 -31.25 28.17 -13.69
CA SER A 370 -32.30 28.12 -12.69
C SER A 370 -31.94 27.17 -11.54
N ILE A 371 -32.31 27.57 -10.32
CA ILE A 371 -32.22 26.74 -9.13
C ILE A 371 -33.39 25.77 -9.17
N PHE A 372 -33.11 24.48 -8.98
CA PHE A 372 -34.17 23.49 -8.81
C PHE A 372 -34.76 23.60 -7.39
N ASP A 373 -35.98 24.11 -7.27
CA ASP A 373 -36.62 24.40 -5.98
C ASP A 373 -36.79 23.12 -5.13
N GLY A 374 -37.08 22.00 -5.79
CA GLY A 374 -37.21 20.67 -5.18
C GLY A 374 -35.90 19.95 -4.89
N GLY A 375 -34.75 20.56 -5.20
CA GLY A 375 -33.44 19.93 -5.22
C GLY A 375 -33.01 19.26 -3.93
N LYS A 376 -33.17 19.95 -2.79
CA LYS A 376 -32.85 19.40 -1.47
C LYS A 376 -33.74 18.22 -1.10
N GLN A 377 -35.03 18.29 -1.44
CA GLN A 377 -35.98 17.21 -1.18
C GLN A 377 -35.66 15.99 -2.04
N LEU A 378 -35.37 16.20 -3.33
CA LEU A 378 -34.97 15.11 -4.22
C LEU A 378 -33.66 14.46 -3.77
N LEU A 379 -32.65 15.25 -3.40
CA LEU A 379 -31.39 14.76 -2.84
C LEU A 379 -31.63 13.91 -1.59
N ASN A 380 -32.49 14.37 -0.68
CA ASN A 380 -32.84 13.61 0.51
C ASN A 380 -33.54 12.28 0.14
N ASN A 381 -34.45 12.29 -0.84
CA ASN A 381 -35.10 11.07 -1.34
C ASN A 381 -34.09 10.10 -1.98
N ILE A 382 -33.09 10.60 -2.71
CA ILE A 382 -31.97 9.79 -3.24
C ILE A 382 -31.23 9.10 -2.08
N LEU A 383 -30.81 9.86 -1.06
CA LEU A 383 -30.04 9.34 0.06
C LEU A 383 -30.84 8.37 0.95
N GLN A 384 -32.17 8.55 1.02
CA GLN A 384 -33.09 7.66 1.74
C GLN A 384 -33.54 6.43 0.91
N THR A 385 -33.05 6.30 -0.32
CA THR A 385 -33.40 5.16 -1.17
C THR A 385 -33.01 3.84 -0.50
N ASN A 386 -33.95 2.90 -0.49
CA ASN A 386 -33.74 1.52 -0.06
C ASN A 386 -34.32 0.59 -1.12
N MET A 387 -33.51 0.30 -2.13
CA MET A 387 -33.91 -0.53 -3.27
C MET A 387 -32.94 -1.70 -3.46
N ARG A 388 -33.36 -2.67 -4.28
CA ARG A 388 -32.49 -3.74 -4.77
C ARG A 388 -32.31 -3.60 -6.28
N GLY A 389 -31.11 -3.18 -6.69
CA GLY A 389 -30.71 -3.06 -8.10
C GLY A 389 -29.97 -4.30 -8.61
N LEU A 390 -29.29 -4.14 -9.74
CA LEU A 390 -28.40 -5.15 -10.32
C LEU A 390 -27.11 -5.35 -9.51
N THR A 391 -26.68 -4.30 -8.81
CA THR A 391 -25.49 -4.28 -7.94
C THR A 391 -25.75 -4.81 -6.53
N GLY A 392 -27.00 -5.17 -6.22
CA GLY A 392 -27.43 -5.66 -4.90
C GLY A 392 -28.31 -4.64 -4.17
N PRO A 393 -28.36 -4.70 -2.82
CA PRO A 393 -29.05 -3.69 -2.01
C PRO A 393 -28.35 -2.34 -2.11
N ILE A 394 -29.08 -1.29 -2.50
CA ILE A 394 -28.58 0.09 -2.63
C ILE A 394 -29.14 0.91 -1.49
N ARG A 395 -28.22 1.39 -0.64
CA ARG A 395 -28.48 2.22 0.54
C ARG A 395 -27.26 3.09 0.82
N PHE A 396 -27.46 4.21 1.49
CA PHE A 396 -26.39 5.11 1.92
C PHE A 396 -26.24 5.16 3.44
N ASN A 397 -25.01 5.39 3.90
CA ASN A 397 -24.68 5.75 5.27
C ASN A 397 -24.95 7.25 5.52
N ALA A 398 -24.87 7.67 6.78
CA ALA A 398 -25.04 9.07 7.16
C ALA A 398 -23.99 10.02 6.54
N ASP A 399 -22.81 9.50 6.18
CA ASP A 399 -21.74 10.21 5.47
C ASP A 399 -21.92 10.22 3.94
N LYS A 400 -23.07 9.73 3.44
CA LYS A 400 -23.40 9.55 2.01
C LYS A 400 -22.55 8.52 1.26
N SER A 401 -21.73 7.72 1.96
CA SER A 401 -21.07 6.57 1.36
C SER A 401 -22.07 5.42 1.16
N LEU A 402 -21.82 4.53 0.18
CA LEU A 402 -22.62 3.33 0.02
C LEU A 402 -22.56 2.42 1.25
N TYR A 403 -23.69 1.78 1.56
CA TYR A 403 -23.80 0.79 2.62
C TYR A 403 -23.07 -0.50 2.23
N TYR A 404 -22.17 -0.98 3.10
CA TYR A 404 -21.36 -2.20 2.90
C TYR A 404 -20.55 -2.27 1.59
N PRO A 405 -19.59 -1.35 1.39
CA PRO A 405 -18.68 -1.41 0.24
C PRO A 405 -17.83 -2.67 0.30
N ALA A 406 -17.73 -3.35 -0.84
CA ALA A 406 -17.01 -4.60 -1.00
C ALA A 406 -16.37 -4.72 -2.39
N TYR A 407 -15.29 -5.50 -2.47
CA TYR A 407 -14.56 -5.79 -3.70
C TYR A 407 -14.28 -7.28 -3.82
N ASP A 408 -14.33 -7.82 -5.05
CA ASP A 408 -13.69 -9.09 -5.36
C ASP A 408 -12.19 -8.86 -5.51
N VAL A 409 -11.40 -9.76 -4.94
CA VAL A 409 -9.94 -9.78 -5.13
C VAL A 409 -9.62 -10.74 -6.26
N ILE A 410 -8.97 -10.22 -7.30
CA ILE A 410 -8.74 -10.93 -8.56
C ILE A 410 -7.24 -11.07 -8.82
N ASN A 411 -6.84 -12.24 -9.30
CA ASN A 411 -5.50 -12.54 -9.79
C ASN A 411 -5.55 -12.84 -11.28
N VAL A 412 -4.77 -12.12 -12.07
CA VAL A 412 -4.73 -12.24 -13.53
C VAL A 412 -3.87 -13.44 -13.94
N ILE A 413 -4.44 -14.35 -14.74
CA ILE A 413 -3.83 -15.61 -15.15
C ILE A 413 -4.25 -15.92 -16.60
N GLY A 414 -3.26 -16.16 -17.47
CA GLY A 414 -3.48 -16.38 -18.90
C GLY A 414 -4.24 -15.21 -19.54
N SER A 415 -5.19 -15.50 -20.43
CA SER A 415 -6.03 -14.48 -21.07
C SER A 415 -7.21 -14.01 -20.20
N GLY A 416 -7.29 -14.44 -18.95
CA GLY A 416 -8.42 -14.15 -18.06
C GLY A 416 -7.96 -13.89 -16.64
N PHE A 417 -8.79 -14.30 -15.69
CA PHE A 417 -8.51 -14.07 -14.29
C PHE A 417 -9.15 -15.13 -13.39
N ARG A 418 -8.63 -15.22 -12.18
CA ARG A 418 -9.17 -16.04 -11.10
C ARG A 418 -9.50 -15.14 -9.92
N GLN A 419 -10.71 -15.25 -9.41
CA GLN A 419 -11.05 -14.63 -8.14
C GLN A 419 -10.42 -15.43 -6.99
N ILE A 420 -9.67 -14.75 -6.11
CA ILE A 420 -8.98 -15.36 -4.97
C ILE A 420 -9.66 -15.09 -3.64
N GLY A 421 -10.67 -14.22 -3.61
CA GLY A 421 -11.48 -13.93 -2.44
C GLY A 421 -12.23 -12.62 -2.60
N TYR A 422 -12.61 -12.05 -1.47
CA TYR A 422 -13.39 -10.85 -1.31
C TYR A 422 -12.73 -9.96 -0.26
N TRP A 423 -13.00 -8.68 -0.35
CA TRP A 423 -12.79 -7.72 0.71
C TRP A 423 -14.10 -7.00 1.00
N SER A 424 -14.42 -6.76 2.26
CA SER A 424 -15.49 -5.82 2.62
C SER A 424 -15.09 -4.97 3.80
N ASN A 425 -15.63 -3.76 3.90
CA ASN A 425 -15.40 -2.92 5.08
C ASN A 425 -15.98 -3.53 6.37
N TYR A 426 -16.83 -4.56 6.26
CA TYR A 426 -17.43 -5.25 7.41
C TYR A 426 -16.54 -6.38 7.96
N SER A 427 -15.96 -7.20 7.07
CA SER A 427 -15.25 -8.45 7.42
C SER A 427 -13.75 -8.44 7.09
N GLY A 428 -13.26 -7.47 6.31
CA GLY A 428 -11.94 -7.53 5.68
C GLY A 428 -11.88 -8.61 4.61
N LEU A 429 -10.69 -9.19 4.41
CA LEU A 429 -10.37 -10.24 3.44
C LEU A 429 -10.98 -11.60 3.82
N SER A 430 -11.73 -12.19 2.89
CA SER A 430 -12.40 -13.48 3.09
C SER A 430 -12.50 -14.27 1.79
N VAL A 431 -12.59 -15.60 1.89
CA VAL A 431 -12.98 -16.47 0.76
C VAL A 431 -14.49 -16.69 0.69
N VAL A 432 -15.22 -16.25 1.71
CA VAL A 432 -16.68 -16.32 1.79
C VAL A 432 -17.28 -15.01 1.28
N PRO A 433 -18.34 -15.05 0.45
CA PRO A 433 -19.01 -13.85 -0.05
C PRO A 433 -19.49 -12.91 1.05
N PRO A 434 -19.37 -11.57 0.88
CA PRO A 434 -19.69 -10.59 1.92
C PRO A 434 -21.11 -10.70 2.49
N GLU A 435 -22.11 -10.97 1.64
CA GLU A 435 -23.52 -11.08 1.99
C GLU A 435 -23.81 -12.19 3.00
N THR A 436 -23.02 -13.27 2.99
CA THR A 436 -23.14 -14.35 3.98
C THR A 436 -22.60 -13.92 5.35
N LEU A 437 -21.63 -13.00 5.36
CA LEU A 437 -20.97 -12.53 6.58
C LEU A 437 -21.74 -11.42 7.29
N TYR A 438 -22.56 -10.65 6.56
CA TYR A 438 -23.39 -9.59 7.17
C TYR A 438 -24.44 -10.11 8.15
N ALA A 439 -24.77 -11.41 8.10
CA ALA A 439 -25.67 -12.06 9.06
C ALA A 439 -25.02 -12.32 10.45
N LYS A 440 -23.71 -12.14 10.56
CA LYS A 440 -22.91 -12.36 11.78
C LYS A 440 -22.29 -11.05 12.24
N PRO A 441 -21.92 -10.87 13.52
CA PRO A 441 -21.23 -9.67 13.97
C PRO A 441 -19.91 -9.45 13.21
N PRO A 442 -19.48 -8.18 13.04
CA PRO A 442 -18.29 -7.86 12.25
C PRO A 442 -17.04 -8.42 12.94
N ASN A 443 -16.18 -9.07 12.17
CA ASN A 443 -14.95 -9.66 12.67
C ASN A 443 -13.80 -9.46 11.67
N ARG A 444 -12.93 -8.49 11.98
CA ARG A 444 -11.74 -8.12 11.18
C ARG A 444 -10.44 -8.58 11.82
N SER A 445 -10.47 -9.59 12.69
CA SER A 445 -9.26 -10.15 13.30
C SER A 445 -8.37 -10.84 12.25
N SER A 446 -7.06 -10.75 12.44
CA SER A 446 -6.07 -11.30 11.50
C SER A 446 -6.21 -12.81 11.28
N SER A 447 -6.66 -13.56 12.28
CA SER A 447 -6.91 -15.01 12.19
C SER A 447 -8.09 -15.39 11.29
N ASN A 448 -9.02 -14.46 11.05
CA ASN A 448 -10.16 -14.67 10.16
C ASN A 448 -9.93 -14.13 8.74
N GLN A 449 -8.83 -13.41 8.51
CA GLN A 449 -8.46 -12.93 7.18
C GLN A 449 -7.96 -14.10 6.34
N LYS A 450 -8.55 -14.31 5.16
CA LYS A 450 -8.16 -15.43 4.29
C LYS A 450 -8.39 -15.12 2.81
N LEU A 451 -7.40 -15.44 1.99
CA LEU A 451 -7.48 -15.47 0.53
C LEU A 451 -6.98 -16.81 0.00
N HIS A 452 -7.43 -17.21 -1.18
CA HIS A 452 -6.86 -18.33 -1.93
C HIS A 452 -5.44 -18.00 -2.42
N ASN A 453 -4.69 -19.05 -2.79
CA ASN A 453 -3.34 -18.91 -3.29
C ASN A 453 -3.29 -18.06 -4.56
N VAL A 454 -2.25 -17.24 -4.65
CA VAL A 454 -1.96 -16.33 -5.77
C VAL A 454 -0.87 -16.93 -6.63
N ILE A 455 -1.01 -16.79 -7.95
CA ILE A 455 0.09 -16.92 -8.90
C ILE A 455 0.68 -15.53 -9.10
N TRP A 456 1.94 -15.38 -8.75
CA TRP A 456 2.67 -14.11 -8.81
C TRP A 456 3.37 -13.96 -10.17
N PRO A 457 3.84 -12.75 -10.50
CA PRO A 457 4.71 -12.54 -11.67
C PRO A 457 5.88 -13.53 -11.68
N GLY A 458 6.29 -13.97 -12.88
CA GLY A 458 7.20 -15.11 -13.07
C GLY A 458 6.57 -16.49 -12.84
N GLU A 459 5.24 -16.60 -12.96
CA GLU A 459 4.46 -17.85 -12.89
C GLU A 459 4.69 -18.69 -11.62
N THR A 460 4.96 -18.04 -10.49
CA THR A 460 5.30 -18.72 -9.24
C THR A 460 4.19 -18.61 -8.20
N THR A 461 3.97 -19.67 -7.43
CA THR A 461 3.08 -19.62 -6.24
C THR A 461 3.82 -19.11 -5.00
N LYS A 462 5.14 -18.96 -5.07
CA LYS A 462 5.95 -18.45 -3.96
C LYS A 462 5.71 -16.96 -3.80
N LYS A 463 5.08 -16.58 -2.68
CA LYS A 463 4.87 -15.17 -2.31
C LYS A 463 6.19 -14.38 -2.40
N PRO A 464 6.23 -13.27 -3.16
CA PRO A 464 7.36 -12.38 -3.20
C PRO A 464 7.75 -11.89 -1.80
N ARG A 465 9.06 -11.79 -1.56
CA ARG A 465 9.58 -11.18 -0.32
C ARG A 465 9.08 -9.73 -0.16
N GLY A 466 8.83 -9.05 -1.28
CA GLY A 466 8.34 -7.69 -1.35
C GLY A 466 9.44 -6.63 -1.31
N TRP A 467 10.71 -7.04 -1.20
CA TRP A 467 11.86 -6.15 -1.28
C TRP A 467 13.12 -6.89 -1.71
N VAL A 468 14.07 -6.14 -2.26
CA VAL A 468 15.44 -6.58 -2.53
C VAL A 468 16.40 -5.56 -1.95
N PHE A 469 17.65 -5.97 -1.77
CA PHE A 469 18.68 -5.02 -1.41
C PHE A 469 18.87 -4.01 -2.55
N PRO A 470 19.02 -2.72 -2.20
CA PRO A 470 19.26 -1.68 -3.19
C PRO A 470 20.55 -1.98 -3.97
N ASN A 471 20.50 -1.92 -5.30
CA ASN A 471 21.71 -1.96 -6.13
C ASN A 471 22.60 -0.71 -5.91
N ASN A 472 22.01 0.35 -5.35
CA ASN A 472 22.65 1.60 -4.90
C ASN A 472 22.80 1.65 -3.36
N GLY A 473 22.86 0.49 -2.70
CA GLY A 473 22.85 0.40 -1.24
C GLY A 473 23.94 1.22 -0.57
N ARG A 474 23.53 1.98 0.46
CA ARG A 474 24.46 2.74 1.30
C ARG A 474 25.53 1.80 1.84
N GLN A 475 26.78 2.06 1.49
CA GLN A 475 27.92 1.31 1.98
C GLN A 475 28.02 1.47 3.50
N LEU A 476 27.88 0.37 4.24
CA LEU A 476 27.92 0.37 5.70
C LEU A 476 29.31 0.79 6.20
N ARG A 477 29.34 1.74 7.13
CA ARG A 477 30.56 2.21 7.81
C ARG A 477 30.81 1.34 9.04
N ILE A 478 31.71 0.38 8.91
CA ILE A 478 32.02 -0.58 9.97
C ILE A 478 33.22 -0.07 10.77
N GLY A 479 32.99 0.32 12.03
CA GLY A 479 34.05 0.75 12.94
C GLY A 479 34.92 -0.41 13.41
N VAL A 480 36.23 -0.31 13.26
CA VAL A 480 37.20 -1.32 13.71
C VAL A 480 38.26 -0.70 14.63
N PRO A 481 38.62 -1.32 15.76
CA PRO A 481 39.57 -0.72 16.69
C PRO A 481 41.00 -0.74 16.12
N ASN A 482 41.65 0.42 16.13
CA ASN A 482 43.08 0.56 15.82
C ASN A 482 43.88 0.65 17.12
N ARG A 483 44.58 -0.43 17.46
CA ARG A 483 45.17 -0.64 18.79
C ARG A 483 46.62 -1.12 18.72
N VAL A 484 47.35 -0.97 19.83
CA VAL A 484 48.77 -1.37 19.91
C VAL A 484 48.93 -2.84 20.29
N SER A 485 48.12 -3.34 21.22
CA SER A 485 48.22 -4.73 21.70
C SER A 485 47.22 -5.65 21.00
N TYR A 486 47.50 -6.95 20.97
CA TYR A 486 46.58 -7.98 20.47
C TYR A 486 46.15 -7.76 19.00
N GLN A 487 47.12 -7.44 18.15
CA GLN A 487 46.90 -7.11 16.72
C GLN A 487 46.39 -8.31 15.90
N GLU A 488 46.48 -9.52 16.45
CA GLU A 488 45.99 -10.76 15.85
C GLU A 488 44.46 -10.78 15.68
N PHE A 489 43.73 -10.07 16.55
CA PHE A 489 42.27 -10.00 16.46
C PHE A 489 41.78 -8.99 15.43
N VAL A 490 42.38 -7.80 15.39
CA VAL A 490 42.10 -6.72 14.42
C VAL A 490 43.34 -5.82 14.33
N SER A 491 43.83 -5.57 13.13
CA SER A 491 44.87 -4.58 12.85
C SER A 491 44.79 -4.05 11.41
N GLN A 492 45.21 -2.81 11.20
CA GLN A 492 45.44 -2.28 9.85
C GLN A 492 46.80 -2.75 9.31
N VAL A 493 46.85 -3.13 8.04
CA VAL A 493 48.11 -3.48 7.36
C VAL A 493 48.87 -2.20 7.01
N SER A 494 50.11 -2.11 7.49
CA SER A 494 50.98 -0.94 7.32
C SER A 494 51.03 -0.46 5.86
N GLY A 495 50.69 0.81 5.63
CA GLY A 495 50.73 1.44 4.31
C GLY A 495 49.52 1.15 3.41
N THR A 496 48.48 0.50 3.91
CA THR A 496 47.24 0.23 3.15
C THR A 496 45.99 0.47 4.00
N ASP A 497 44.84 0.62 3.35
CA ASP A 497 43.52 0.66 4.02
C ASP A 497 42.97 -0.74 4.35
N MET A 498 43.77 -1.79 4.15
CA MET A 498 43.35 -3.17 4.38
C MET A 498 43.38 -3.50 5.88
N ILE A 499 42.25 -3.96 6.41
CA ILE A 499 42.12 -4.42 7.78
C ILE A 499 42.14 -5.95 7.79
N LYS A 500 42.90 -6.53 8.73
CA LYS A 500 43.03 -7.99 8.91
C LYS A 500 42.85 -8.38 10.37
N GLY A 501 42.68 -9.67 10.62
CA GLY A 501 42.65 -10.26 11.95
C GLY A 501 41.44 -11.16 12.16
N TYR A 502 41.48 -11.98 13.21
CA TYR A 502 40.47 -13.01 13.47
C TYR A 502 39.02 -12.49 13.45
N CYS A 503 38.76 -11.31 14.02
CA CYS A 503 37.40 -10.76 14.07
C CYS A 503 36.91 -10.30 12.69
N ILE A 504 37.83 -9.87 11.82
CA ILE A 504 37.53 -9.50 10.44
C ILE A 504 37.19 -10.76 9.64
N ASP A 505 37.97 -11.84 9.80
CA ASP A 505 37.72 -13.10 9.10
C ASP A 505 36.35 -13.70 9.48
N VAL A 506 35.98 -13.64 10.77
CA VAL A 506 34.65 -14.05 11.24
C VAL A 506 33.54 -13.19 10.62
N PHE A 507 33.73 -11.86 10.57
CA PHE A 507 32.76 -10.96 9.93
C PHE A 507 32.63 -11.25 8.43
N LEU A 508 33.74 -11.42 7.71
CA LEU A 508 33.74 -11.76 6.29
C LEU A 508 33.06 -13.10 6.02
N ALA A 509 33.34 -14.12 6.85
CA ALA A 509 32.66 -15.41 6.76
C ALA A 509 31.15 -15.28 6.99
N ALA A 510 30.72 -14.48 7.96
CA ALA A 510 29.30 -14.22 8.21
C ALA A 510 28.63 -13.50 7.03
N ILE A 511 29.29 -12.49 6.45
CA ILE A 511 28.78 -11.77 5.27
C ILE A 511 28.68 -12.70 4.05
N ASN A 512 29.66 -13.58 3.84
CA ASN A 512 29.66 -14.53 2.71
C ASN A 512 28.55 -15.58 2.79
N LEU A 513 28.01 -15.85 3.98
CA LEU A 513 26.87 -16.75 4.17
C LEU A 513 25.52 -16.06 3.92
N LEU A 514 25.49 -14.74 3.78
CA LEU A 514 24.27 -14.03 3.46
C LEU A 514 23.87 -14.33 2.00
N PRO A 515 22.58 -14.58 1.71
CA PRO A 515 22.11 -14.84 0.36
C PRO A 515 22.09 -13.58 -0.53
N TYR A 516 22.83 -12.53 -0.15
CA TYR A 516 22.88 -11.22 -0.78
C TYR A 516 24.20 -10.51 -0.45
N GLY A 517 24.68 -9.68 -1.37
CA GLY A 517 25.85 -8.84 -1.15
C GLY A 517 25.52 -7.69 -0.19
N VAL A 518 26.38 -7.48 0.81
CA VAL A 518 26.31 -6.31 1.71
C VAL A 518 27.49 -5.40 1.37
N PRO A 519 27.27 -4.17 0.86
CA PRO A 519 28.35 -3.23 0.66
C PRO A 519 28.79 -2.65 2.01
N TYR A 520 30.07 -2.78 2.34
CA TYR A 520 30.65 -2.21 3.57
C TYR A 520 32.02 -1.61 3.30
N ARG A 521 32.49 -0.78 4.22
CA ARG A 521 33.89 -0.36 4.34
C ARG A 521 34.28 -0.35 5.81
N PHE A 522 35.51 -0.77 6.08
CA PHE A 522 36.07 -0.64 7.42
C PHE A 522 36.62 0.77 7.65
N ILE A 523 36.37 1.31 8.84
CA ILE A 523 36.90 2.61 9.27
C ILE A 523 37.56 2.40 10.62
N THR A 524 38.85 2.72 10.70
CA THR A 524 39.64 2.56 11.91
C THR A 524 39.26 3.57 12.99
N TYR A 525 39.22 3.12 14.24
CA TYR A 525 38.96 3.93 15.42
C TYR A 525 40.08 3.79 16.45
N GLY A 526 40.77 4.89 16.74
CA GLY A 526 41.94 4.93 17.62
C GLY A 526 43.15 5.56 16.92
N ASP A 527 44.16 5.91 17.70
CA ASP A 527 45.40 6.52 17.21
C ASP A 527 46.47 5.49 16.82
N GLY A 528 46.25 4.20 17.11
CA GLY A 528 47.24 3.14 16.91
C GLY A 528 48.46 3.26 17.84
N LEU A 529 48.44 4.19 18.81
CA LEU A 529 49.48 4.41 19.82
C LEU A 529 49.02 4.00 21.22
N LYS A 530 47.70 3.94 21.44
CA LYS A 530 47.06 3.44 22.65
C LYS A 530 45.85 2.59 22.30
N ASN A 531 45.46 1.72 23.24
CA ASN A 531 44.25 0.92 23.07
C ASN A 531 43.00 1.81 23.13
N PRO A 532 42.13 1.80 22.10
CA PRO A 532 40.96 2.66 22.03
C PRO A 532 39.86 2.23 22.99
N SER A 533 39.01 3.17 23.42
CA SER A 533 37.88 2.87 24.30
C SER A 533 36.72 2.24 23.53
N TYR A 534 36.44 0.96 23.78
CA TYR A 534 35.33 0.25 23.12
C TYR A 534 33.95 0.81 23.48
N THR A 535 33.79 1.40 24.67
CA THR A 535 32.54 2.07 25.01
C THR A 535 32.32 3.32 24.15
N LYS A 536 33.38 4.08 23.85
CA LYS A 536 33.29 5.22 22.92
C LYS A 536 33.07 4.77 21.47
N LEU A 537 33.73 3.69 21.03
CA LEU A 537 33.50 3.08 19.71
C LEU A 537 32.03 2.69 19.54
N VAL A 538 31.45 2.03 20.54
CA VAL A 538 30.04 1.63 20.52
C VAL A 538 29.11 2.85 20.55
N ASN A 539 29.41 3.88 21.35
CA ASN A 539 28.63 5.13 21.35
C ASN A 539 28.59 5.80 19.97
N MET A 540 29.65 5.68 19.15
CA MET A 540 29.68 6.25 17.80
C MET A 540 28.64 5.63 16.85
N ILE A 541 28.09 4.46 17.18
CA ILE A 541 26.94 3.89 16.47
C ILE A 541 25.68 4.71 16.75
N THR A 542 25.43 5.05 18.02
CA THR A 542 24.26 5.87 18.42
C THR A 542 24.33 7.29 17.87
N SER A 543 25.53 7.83 17.69
CA SER A 543 25.75 9.14 17.07
C SER A 543 25.77 9.09 15.53
N ASN A 544 25.39 7.96 14.92
CA ASN A 544 25.31 7.75 13.48
C ASN A 544 26.64 8.03 12.73
N VAL A 545 27.78 7.81 13.40
CA VAL A 545 29.13 7.89 12.81
C VAL A 545 29.52 6.55 12.18
N PHE A 546 29.22 5.45 12.89
CA PHE A 546 29.35 4.09 12.38
C PHE A 546 27.97 3.43 12.29
N ASP A 547 27.81 2.52 11.34
CA ASP A 547 26.57 1.76 11.18
C ASP A 547 26.64 0.42 11.95
N ALA A 548 27.86 -0.10 12.15
CA ALA A 548 28.16 -1.22 13.05
C ALA A 548 29.63 -1.18 13.50
N ALA A 549 30.03 -2.04 14.44
CA ALA A 549 31.41 -2.20 14.87
C ALA A 549 31.84 -3.67 14.91
N VAL A 550 33.07 -3.95 14.49
CA VAL A 550 33.66 -5.29 14.47
C VAL A 550 34.97 -5.30 15.24
N GLY A 551 35.12 -6.28 16.13
CA GLY A 551 36.31 -6.48 16.96
C GLY A 551 36.00 -7.37 18.16
N ASP A 552 36.99 -7.57 19.02
CA ASP A 552 36.89 -8.33 20.28
C ASP A 552 36.16 -7.52 21.38
N ILE A 553 34.98 -7.00 21.03
CA ILE A 553 34.18 -6.12 21.88
C ILE A 553 33.40 -6.97 22.89
N ALA A 554 33.83 -6.93 24.15
CA ALA A 554 33.10 -7.59 25.23
C ALA A 554 31.66 -7.04 25.37
N ILE A 555 30.69 -7.97 25.41
CA ILE A 555 29.29 -7.68 25.69
C ILE A 555 29.15 -7.41 27.20
N VAL A 556 28.82 -6.18 27.56
CA VAL A 556 28.63 -5.75 28.96
C VAL A 556 27.34 -4.95 29.09
N THR A 557 26.71 -4.99 30.27
CA THR A 557 25.38 -4.41 30.52
C THR A 557 25.23 -2.95 30.13
N ASN A 558 26.28 -2.13 30.25
CA ASN A 558 26.20 -0.72 29.84
C ASN A 558 26.18 -0.54 28.31
N ARG A 559 26.79 -1.44 27.54
CA ARG A 559 26.80 -1.38 26.07
C ARG A 559 25.51 -1.93 25.48
N THR A 560 24.91 -2.95 26.10
CA THR A 560 23.64 -3.53 25.63
C THR A 560 22.45 -2.57 25.82
N LYS A 561 22.58 -1.52 26.63
CA LYS A 561 21.56 -0.48 26.79
C LYS A 561 21.53 0.53 25.63
N ILE A 562 22.59 0.59 24.82
CA ILE A 562 22.79 1.63 23.81
C ILE A 562 22.87 1.07 22.39
N VAL A 563 23.28 -0.19 22.22
CA VAL A 563 23.30 -0.88 20.92
C VAL A 563 22.90 -2.34 21.08
N ASP A 564 22.40 -2.92 20.00
CA ASP A 564 22.17 -4.35 19.90
C ASP A 564 23.46 -5.10 19.58
N PHE A 565 23.61 -6.31 20.13
CA PHE A 565 24.76 -7.20 19.90
C PHE A 565 24.30 -8.48 19.20
N THR A 566 25.19 -9.06 18.40
CA THR A 566 25.02 -10.44 17.91
C THR A 566 25.20 -11.44 19.05
N GLN A 567 24.91 -12.72 18.78
CA GLN A 567 25.40 -13.79 19.64
C GLN A 567 26.95 -13.73 19.71
N PRO A 568 27.55 -13.99 20.88
CA PRO A 568 28.99 -14.01 21.02
C PRO A 568 29.59 -15.17 20.21
N TYR A 569 30.61 -14.88 19.41
CA TYR A 569 31.32 -15.88 18.61
C TYR A 569 32.54 -16.48 19.34
N ILE A 570 32.88 -15.95 20.51
CA ILE A 570 33.94 -16.45 21.39
C ILE A 570 33.48 -16.31 22.84
N GLU A 571 33.66 -17.36 23.64
CA GLU A 571 33.38 -17.31 25.07
C GLU A 571 34.39 -16.40 25.78
N SER A 572 33.90 -15.54 26.67
CA SER A 572 34.76 -14.73 27.54
C SER A 572 34.97 -15.43 28.88
N GLY A 573 36.24 -15.68 29.23
CA GLY A 573 36.64 -16.28 30.50
C GLY A 573 37.69 -15.43 31.20
N LEU A 574 37.52 -15.19 32.51
CA LEU A 574 38.54 -14.56 33.35
C LEU A 574 39.58 -15.62 33.73
N VAL A 575 40.80 -15.47 33.23
CA VAL A 575 41.93 -16.34 33.56
C VAL A 575 43.03 -15.51 34.22
N VAL A 576 43.60 -16.04 35.31
CA VAL A 576 44.76 -15.45 35.97
C VAL A 576 46.02 -16.06 35.38
N VAL A 577 46.83 -15.25 34.70
CA VAL A 577 48.14 -15.66 34.21
C VAL A 577 49.19 -15.26 35.24
N ALA A 578 49.90 -16.24 35.78
CA ALA A 578 50.98 -16.03 36.75
C ALA A 578 52.29 -16.66 36.26
N PRO A 579 53.45 -15.99 36.46
CA PRO A 579 54.73 -16.56 36.08
C PRO A 579 55.07 -17.78 36.94
N VAL A 580 55.38 -18.91 36.32
CA VAL A 580 55.82 -20.10 37.02
C VAL A 580 57.32 -20.00 37.30
N LYS A 581 57.71 -19.90 38.58
CA LYS A 581 59.11 -20.04 38.99
C LYS A 581 59.42 -21.52 39.21
N LYS A 582 60.32 -22.10 38.42
CA LYS A 582 60.83 -23.46 38.67
C LYS A 582 61.78 -23.43 39.88
N LEU A 583 61.53 -24.26 40.88
CA LEU A 583 62.45 -24.49 41.98
C LEU A 583 63.53 -25.49 41.53
N ASN A 584 64.81 -25.12 41.61
CA ASN A 584 65.91 -26.02 41.30
C ASN A 584 66.01 -27.12 42.37
N SER A 585 66.02 -28.39 41.95
CA SER A 585 66.28 -29.53 42.84
C SER A 585 67.78 -29.55 43.20
N SER A 586 68.11 -29.48 44.48
CA SER A 586 69.49 -29.58 44.97
C SER A 586 69.77 -31.01 45.42
N ALA A 587 70.90 -31.59 44.99
CA ALA A 587 71.35 -32.91 45.44
C ALA A 587 71.55 -32.98 46.98
N TRP A 588 71.76 -31.85 47.65
CA TRP A 588 71.88 -31.74 49.11
C TRP A 588 70.54 -31.68 49.84
N ALA A 589 69.41 -31.87 49.13
CA ALA A 589 68.08 -31.85 49.73
C ALA A 589 67.90 -32.91 50.84
N PHE A 590 68.66 -34.02 50.80
CA PHE A 590 68.61 -35.07 51.84
C PHE A 590 69.17 -34.62 53.21
N LEU A 591 69.95 -33.54 53.27
CA LEU A 591 70.41 -32.97 54.55
C LEU A 591 69.39 -32.03 55.19
N ARG A 592 68.36 -31.58 54.46
CA ARG A 592 67.31 -30.68 54.97
C ARG A 592 66.48 -31.20 56.15
N PRO A 593 66.20 -32.51 56.30
CA PRO A 593 65.35 -33.00 57.37
C PRO A 593 65.88 -32.74 58.79
N PHE A 594 67.20 -32.60 58.95
CA PHE A 594 67.83 -32.35 60.25
C PHE A 594 68.65 -31.07 60.24
N THR A 595 68.65 -30.35 61.35
CA THR A 595 69.56 -29.21 61.51
C THR A 595 71.01 -29.70 61.51
N PRO A 596 71.99 -28.86 61.11
CA PRO A 596 73.40 -29.23 61.18
C PRO A 596 73.81 -29.70 62.59
N MET A 597 73.21 -29.12 63.62
CA MET A 597 73.42 -29.51 65.01
C MET A 597 72.95 -30.94 65.29
N MET A 598 71.79 -31.36 64.78
CA MET A 598 71.30 -32.73 64.92
C MET A 598 72.21 -33.73 64.19
N TRP A 599 72.72 -33.39 63.00
CA TRP A 599 73.73 -34.22 62.32
C TRP A 599 75.02 -34.37 63.14
N CYS A 600 75.51 -33.29 63.76
CA CYS A 600 76.66 -33.33 64.66
C CYS A 600 76.39 -34.19 65.91
N VAL A 601 75.19 -34.08 66.51
CA VAL A 601 74.79 -34.91 67.66
C VAL A 601 74.72 -36.38 67.28
N THR A 602 74.12 -36.72 66.13
CA THR A 602 74.06 -38.10 65.63
C THR A 602 75.46 -38.66 65.41
N ALA A 603 76.38 -37.89 64.79
CA ALA A 603 77.77 -38.31 64.61
C ALA A 603 78.50 -38.52 65.95
N ALA A 604 78.30 -37.62 66.92
CA ALA A 604 78.86 -37.77 68.26
C ALA A 604 78.30 -39.00 69.01
N PHE A 605 77.01 -39.30 68.85
CA PHE A 605 76.38 -40.46 69.45
C PHE A 605 76.91 -41.76 68.83
N PHE A 606 77.12 -41.81 67.51
CA PHE A 606 77.76 -42.94 66.84
C PHE A 606 79.16 -43.24 67.40
N LEU A 607 79.99 -42.20 67.56
CA LEU A 607 81.33 -42.34 68.16
C LEU A 607 81.29 -42.82 69.62
N LEU A 608 80.33 -42.33 70.41
CA LEU A 608 80.16 -42.73 71.81
C LEU A 608 79.73 -44.20 71.91
N VAL A 609 78.78 -44.64 71.09
CA VAL A 609 78.37 -46.05 71.03
C VAL A 609 79.55 -46.93 70.62
N GLY A 610 80.32 -46.54 69.60
CA GLY A 610 81.53 -47.25 69.18
C GLY A 610 82.56 -47.38 70.32
N ALA A 611 82.76 -46.32 71.10
CA ALA A 611 83.65 -46.36 72.26
C ALA A 611 83.15 -47.28 73.38
N VAL A 612 81.84 -47.32 73.63
CA VAL A 612 81.24 -48.23 74.63
C VAL A 612 81.39 -49.70 74.20
N VAL A 613 81.11 -50.01 72.92
CA VAL A 613 81.31 -51.35 72.36
C VAL A 613 82.78 -51.76 72.47
N TRP A 614 83.70 -50.84 72.15
CA TRP A 614 85.13 -51.09 72.32
C TRP A 614 85.51 -51.43 73.77
N ILE A 615 85.04 -50.67 74.77
CA ILE A 615 85.35 -50.94 76.19
C ILE A 615 84.85 -52.34 76.61
N LEU A 616 83.64 -52.72 76.19
CA LEU A 616 83.03 -54.01 76.57
C LEU A 616 83.70 -55.21 75.89
N GLU A 617 83.99 -55.11 74.59
CA GLU A 617 84.53 -56.23 73.82
C GLU A 617 86.05 -56.32 73.81
N HIS A 618 86.79 -55.24 74.12
CA HIS A 618 88.26 -55.21 74.06
C HIS A 618 88.94 -56.29 74.91
N ARG A 619 88.30 -56.75 75.99
CA ARG A 619 88.83 -57.82 76.84
C ARG A 619 88.62 -59.23 76.27
N LEU A 620 87.60 -59.46 75.44
CA LEU A 620 87.20 -60.81 75.00
C LEU A 620 87.41 -61.06 73.50
N ASN A 621 87.44 -60.02 72.68
CA ASN A 621 87.46 -60.13 71.23
C ASN A 621 88.84 -59.71 70.67
N ASP A 622 89.52 -60.63 69.99
CA ASP A 622 90.91 -60.43 69.53
C ASP A 622 91.05 -59.37 68.42
N GLU A 623 89.96 -59.02 67.72
CA GLU A 623 89.97 -57.96 66.70
C GLU A 623 90.22 -56.56 67.29
N PHE A 624 89.86 -56.34 68.56
CA PHE A 624 90.09 -55.08 69.26
C PHE A 624 91.48 -54.95 69.92
N ARG A 625 92.37 -55.95 69.74
CA ARG A 625 93.74 -55.97 70.30
C ARG A 625 94.84 -55.61 69.28
N GLY A 626 94.47 -55.28 68.04
CA GLY A 626 95.40 -54.87 66.97
C GLY A 626 95.99 -53.46 67.14
N PRO A 627 96.82 -52.98 66.20
CA PRO A 627 97.39 -51.62 66.25
C PRO A 627 96.30 -50.52 66.25
N PRO A 628 96.56 -49.32 66.80
CA PRO A 628 95.53 -48.30 67.07
C PRO A 628 94.67 -47.92 65.86
N LYS A 629 95.27 -47.91 64.66
CA LYS A 629 94.57 -47.62 63.40
C LYS A 629 93.51 -48.67 63.06
N LYS A 630 93.76 -49.94 63.38
CA LYS A 630 92.81 -51.04 63.15
C LYS A 630 91.66 -50.98 64.16
N GLN A 631 91.96 -50.64 65.41
CA GLN A 631 90.94 -50.41 66.43
C GLN A 631 90.01 -49.25 66.07
N PHE A 632 90.54 -48.15 65.53
CA PHE A 632 89.73 -46.99 65.14
C PHE A 632 88.75 -47.29 63.98
N VAL A 633 89.16 -48.09 63.00
CA VAL A 633 88.28 -48.52 61.89
C VAL A 633 87.20 -49.48 62.37
N THR A 634 87.45 -50.26 63.41
CA THR A 634 86.43 -51.14 64.01
C THR A 634 85.44 -50.38 64.92
N ILE A 635 85.84 -49.20 65.41
CA ILE A 635 85.00 -48.31 66.25
C ILE A 635 84.04 -47.43 65.43
N LEU A 636 84.46 -47.06 64.22
CA LEU A 636 83.79 -46.11 63.34
C LEU A 636 82.97 -46.84 62.26
#